data_AF-A0A938BIS2-F1
#
_entry.id   AF-A0A938BIS2-F1
#
_cell.length_a   1.000
_cell.length_b   1.000
_cell.length_c   1.000
_cell.angle_alpha   90.00
_cell.angle_beta   90.00
_cell.angle_gamma   90.00
#
_symmetry.space_group_name_H-M   'P 1'
#
loop_
_entity.id
_entity.type
_entity.pdbx_description
1 polymer ?
#
loop_
_entity_poly.entity_id
_entity_poly.type
_entity_poly.pdbx_seq_one_letter_code
_entity_poly.pdbx_strand_id
1 'polypeptide(L)'
;MREIIKSMISFSLAVPLLGVKQITSLLSHKDPGKAGRDVASTLDAVTQTAQQRMGGRIEGLYRGGDIVQRSVVDLIARSVGVGGASQAADGSQERTVSDAEFSAGRLDVSTFVTLGGAVSAGMGDFGLSAEFQTTSFPAHLAQQMRTAFNQPLIEPPAIGDVAGFPRLPVRIPAIMQTTTLMDYPPTGAVHNLSIPGLCVTEARTLAPIEPLVHRNDAKQTLANLILGMPDMMHKPDKPLLTPLDYVLTWKPSFAVVSLGYDEIVEAAVQQEASLLPVLETFLSEYDHILSSLRGGGCEVLVTTLPYPGDTALFSPIDSAAKVLKIQPDALMEAFNLRAGDRVTVTGLMDIGGQLIAGEIAALDQKTTASLEWMERVETHVESLNRELIDLANRHGAVVYDMNGFFSRLRQTGISMGTRRFTADFLGGFYELNGYCPGPTGQALIANEILGLLNRTYGARFPLVDTGVILTSDPVADYRIAEGPTLAGVNLPRRVTVEQHEAAPTPVAPASEQQTEDTPAAAPGLPLEPFKPTLPLRLPSTRLQVLPLNHETSYYGDALRTVHCRTPEEAKWGSGRELLFGGLAMLNSHLRGNLLIRFSEPVNQITHFEASLQEGLTGDDGMLTAPQFYRLPGCHNSVKDDPNLVSSGDLNLDTGEVTSLAFHFRFMNTALLSLVRANPKFPDVPISFPGLYGSAWARFEQRADGNLDFSFFGTTFVPLGMVLTDPIRFPLPFCSPTLEFATIPAAGTQLHPHIHLSTKPPEEAEGIIPPDLPTNTILEFTPHSHHTSYGDEFGLNAEEFGGGATGRSQLTGRVEIQFGERFGNSVSVAVASFAPGGLLYAPNPPPSTLTETFPGRLYGGFQGHNETLRFPKLQYQIKNPYCLDDPFELCVGAVDLKTGRLLHEMLHRGLVGQNIFMALLEVEPRTPRASFEWRGPALFERDARGQLIFRFRGACRLLYPEGYLFPAPDLKNGFAIGPDSALDPFYWIQAMHHTDETDFVKKGGRENVDASNGERFSFKYEIPGQLGRPGMFEYENHTLEARYVMHRLNWVSFINSRTSNVKPGNYDTVSFTGYGTWSLDTEPISRLATVQVSTSKESPYVSILIDSGYVSNVNTKPATLDDVLP
;
A
#
# COMPACT_ATOMS: atom_id res chain seq x y z
N MET A 1 -14.98 29.91 -23.81
CA MET A 1 -14.33 29.39 -22.59
C MET A 1 -15.24 29.52 -21.37
N ARG A 2 -15.63 30.72 -20.90
CA ARG A 2 -16.63 30.92 -19.83
C ARG A 2 -17.94 30.12 -20.04
N GLU A 3 -18.54 30.20 -21.23
CA GLU A 3 -19.77 29.46 -21.54
C GLU A 3 -19.54 27.95 -21.65
N ILE A 4 -18.35 27.50 -22.08
CA ILE A 4 -18.00 26.06 -22.12
C ILE A 4 -17.87 25.51 -20.69
N ILE A 5 -17.25 26.28 -19.78
CA ILE A 5 -17.11 25.91 -18.37
C ILE A 5 -18.48 25.82 -17.70
N LYS A 6 -19.39 26.76 -17.99
CA LYS A 6 -20.78 26.68 -17.52
C LYS A 6 -21.48 25.43 -18.05
N SER A 7 -21.41 25.15 -19.34
CA SER A 7 -22.06 23.96 -19.92
C SER A 7 -21.43 22.66 -19.41
N MET A 8 -20.12 22.62 -19.15
CA MET A 8 -19.43 21.45 -18.56
C MET A 8 -19.85 21.17 -17.12
N ILE A 9 -20.03 22.20 -16.30
CA ILE A 9 -20.49 22.04 -14.91
C ILE A 9 -21.94 21.52 -14.90
N SER A 10 -22.82 22.11 -15.71
CA SER A 10 -24.20 21.64 -15.85
C SER A 10 -24.26 20.21 -16.39
N PHE A 11 -23.43 19.89 -17.38
CA PHE A 11 -23.29 18.53 -17.90
C PHE A 11 -22.81 17.55 -16.81
N SER A 12 -21.82 17.91 -16.00
CA SER A 12 -21.30 17.07 -14.92
C SER A 12 -22.35 16.72 -13.87
N LEU A 13 -23.33 17.60 -13.61
CA LEU A 13 -24.46 17.33 -12.73
C LEU A 13 -25.52 16.42 -13.39
N ALA A 14 -25.58 16.40 -14.73
CA ALA A 14 -26.53 15.58 -15.49
C ALA A 14 -26.01 14.16 -15.79
N VAL A 15 -24.69 13.98 -15.87
CA VAL A 15 -24.02 12.69 -16.18
C VAL A 15 -24.38 11.54 -15.24
N PRO A 16 -24.53 11.72 -13.92
CA PRO A 16 -24.92 10.63 -13.02
C PRO A 16 -26.31 10.04 -13.31
N LEU A 17 -27.13 10.77 -14.07
CA LEU A 17 -28.52 10.43 -14.37
C LEU A 17 -28.71 9.78 -15.75
N LEU A 18 -27.64 9.62 -16.53
CA LEU A 18 -27.66 9.01 -17.86
C LEU A 18 -26.61 7.91 -17.96
N GLY A 19 -27.03 6.71 -18.36
CA GLY A 19 -26.09 5.61 -18.63
C GLY A 19 -25.14 5.95 -19.79
N VAL A 20 -23.88 5.52 -19.69
CA VAL A 20 -22.77 5.83 -20.61
C VAL A 20 -23.09 5.52 -22.09
N LYS A 21 -23.90 4.48 -22.37
CA LYS A 21 -24.40 4.12 -23.71
C LYS A 21 -25.34 5.16 -24.35
N GLN A 22 -26.05 5.96 -23.55
CA GLN A 22 -26.97 6.99 -24.06
C GLN A 22 -26.24 8.30 -24.38
N ILE A 23 -25.16 8.60 -23.63
CA ILE A 23 -24.29 9.76 -23.86
C ILE A 23 -23.57 9.61 -25.20
N THR A 24 -23.08 8.41 -25.51
CA THR A 24 -22.36 8.11 -26.75
C THR A 24 -23.23 8.19 -28.00
N SER A 25 -24.51 7.80 -27.94
CA SER A 25 -25.41 7.92 -29.11
C SER A 25 -25.78 9.38 -29.42
N LEU A 26 -25.97 10.22 -28.38
CA LEU A 26 -26.27 11.64 -28.54
C LEU A 26 -25.10 12.46 -29.10
N LEU A 27 -23.86 12.06 -28.79
CA LEU A 27 -22.64 12.70 -29.25
C LEU A 27 -22.21 12.26 -30.67
N SER A 28 -22.82 11.21 -31.23
CA SER A 28 -22.44 10.62 -32.52
C SER A 28 -22.95 11.36 -33.77
N HIS A 29 -23.83 12.37 -33.60
CA HIS A 29 -24.30 13.20 -34.71
C HIS A 29 -23.65 14.59 -34.70
N LYS A 30 -22.52 14.78 -35.43
CA LYS A 30 -22.35 15.86 -36.44
C LYS A 30 -20.91 16.06 -37.00
N ASP A 31 -20.96 16.62 -38.22
CA ASP A 31 -19.97 17.05 -39.23
C ASP A 31 -18.73 17.84 -38.70
N PRO A 32 -17.48 17.54 -39.15
CA PRO A 32 -16.23 18.04 -38.56
C PRO A 32 -15.84 19.52 -38.89
N GLY A 33 -16.80 20.41 -39.16
CA GLY A 33 -16.51 21.75 -39.71
C GLY A 33 -16.45 22.96 -38.75
N LYS A 34 -16.84 22.88 -37.47
CA LYS A 34 -17.01 24.07 -36.60
C LYS A 34 -16.74 23.83 -35.09
N ALA A 35 -15.48 23.62 -34.70
CA ALA A 35 -15.12 23.09 -33.37
C ALA A 35 -15.22 24.05 -32.15
N GLY A 36 -15.49 25.35 -32.29
CA GLY A 36 -15.36 26.30 -31.16
C GLY A 36 -16.63 26.70 -30.41
N ARG A 37 -17.80 26.66 -31.06
CA ARG A 37 -19.10 27.07 -30.49
C ARG A 37 -20.07 25.92 -30.24
N ASP A 38 -19.77 24.74 -30.80
CA ASP A 38 -20.69 23.60 -30.81
C ASP A 38 -20.66 22.78 -29.51
N VAL A 39 -19.51 22.74 -28.81
CA VAL A 39 -19.35 21.93 -27.58
C VAL A 39 -20.26 22.40 -26.45
N ALA A 40 -20.38 23.71 -26.23
CA ALA A 40 -21.28 24.26 -25.21
C ALA A 40 -22.75 23.92 -25.54
N SER A 41 -23.18 24.10 -26.79
CA SER A 41 -24.54 23.77 -27.21
C SER A 41 -24.85 22.27 -27.15
N THR A 42 -23.88 21.40 -27.42
CA THR A 42 -24.04 19.94 -27.31
C THR A 42 -24.16 19.50 -25.85
N LEU A 43 -23.31 20.04 -24.97
CA LEU A 43 -23.38 19.79 -23.52
C LEU A 43 -24.71 20.30 -22.95
N ASP A 44 -25.14 21.50 -23.34
CA ASP A 44 -26.42 22.07 -22.93
C ASP A 44 -27.63 21.28 -23.47
N ALA A 45 -27.54 20.69 -24.67
CA ALA A 45 -28.59 19.84 -25.24
C ALA A 45 -28.73 18.51 -24.48
N VAL A 46 -27.62 17.90 -24.06
CA VAL A 46 -27.64 16.69 -23.21
C VAL A 46 -28.21 17.02 -21.83
N THR A 47 -27.81 18.14 -21.25
CA THR A 47 -28.38 18.63 -19.99
C THR A 47 -29.88 18.92 -20.09
N GLN A 48 -30.36 19.55 -21.16
CA GLN A 48 -31.80 19.78 -21.38
C GLN A 48 -32.58 18.48 -21.58
N THR A 49 -31.99 17.49 -22.24
CA THR A 49 -32.62 16.18 -22.45
C THR A 49 -32.73 15.41 -21.13
N ALA A 50 -31.69 15.48 -20.29
CA ALA A 50 -31.74 14.95 -18.92
C ALA A 50 -32.82 15.65 -18.09
N GLN A 51 -32.94 16.98 -18.19
CA GLN A 51 -33.97 17.77 -17.51
C GLN A 51 -35.39 17.40 -17.92
N GLN A 52 -35.65 17.20 -19.21
CA GLN A 52 -37.00 16.86 -19.72
C GLN A 52 -37.48 15.45 -19.32
N ARG A 53 -36.58 14.56 -18.94
CA ARG A 53 -36.92 13.21 -18.46
C ARG A 53 -37.17 13.13 -16.95
N MET A 54 -36.94 14.22 -16.20
CA MET A 54 -37.12 14.28 -14.75
C MET A 54 -38.54 14.72 -14.37
N GLY A 55 -39.17 14.02 -13.40
CA GLY A 55 -40.44 14.44 -12.80
C GLY A 55 -40.26 15.68 -11.89
N GLY A 56 -41.28 16.56 -11.89
CA GLY A 56 -41.19 17.99 -11.50
C GLY A 56 -40.67 18.38 -10.11
N ARG A 57 -40.39 17.46 -9.18
CA ARG A 57 -39.69 17.78 -7.90
C ARG A 57 -38.16 17.77 -8.04
N ILE A 58 -37.61 16.87 -8.86
CA ILE A 58 -36.16 16.72 -9.07
C ILE A 58 -35.66 17.80 -10.05
N GLU A 59 -36.48 18.16 -11.03
CA GLU A 59 -36.19 19.25 -11.98
C GLU A 59 -35.98 20.60 -11.27
N GLY A 60 -36.80 20.89 -10.23
CA GLY A 60 -36.70 22.13 -9.46
C GLY A 60 -35.42 22.23 -8.63
N LEU A 61 -34.98 21.12 -8.04
CA LEU A 61 -33.74 21.06 -7.26
C LEU A 61 -32.50 21.20 -8.17
N TYR A 62 -32.52 20.51 -9.31
CA TYR A 62 -31.47 20.60 -10.32
C TYR A 62 -31.33 22.02 -10.88
N ARG A 63 -32.45 22.66 -11.26
CA ARG A 63 -32.43 24.07 -11.71
C ARG A 63 -31.91 25.02 -10.65
N GLY A 64 -32.26 24.79 -9.38
CA GLY A 64 -31.74 25.59 -8.27
C GLY A 64 -30.22 25.51 -8.14
N GLY A 65 -29.65 24.30 -8.20
CA GLY A 65 -28.20 24.08 -8.14
C GLY A 65 -27.45 24.63 -9.36
N ASP A 66 -27.97 24.41 -10.56
CA ASP A 66 -27.38 24.88 -11.82
C ASP A 66 -27.31 26.42 -11.89
N ILE A 67 -28.37 27.11 -11.46
CA ILE A 67 -28.42 28.58 -11.41
C ILE A 67 -27.38 29.15 -10.45
N VAL A 68 -27.22 28.55 -9.26
CA VAL A 68 -26.26 29.02 -8.24
C VAL A 68 -24.83 28.86 -8.74
N GLN A 69 -24.46 27.70 -9.30
CA GLN A 69 -23.09 27.45 -9.77
C GLN A 69 -22.74 28.29 -11.00
N ARG A 70 -23.67 28.47 -11.96
CA ARG A 70 -23.45 29.37 -13.10
C ARG A 70 -23.26 30.83 -12.67
N SER A 71 -23.95 31.25 -11.61
CA SER A 71 -23.80 32.58 -11.00
C SER A 71 -22.43 32.78 -10.32
N VAL A 72 -21.86 31.71 -9.74
CA VAL A 72 -20.51 31.73 -9.15
C VAL A 72 -19.43 31.87 -10.22
N VAL A 73 -19.56 31.17 -11.36
CA VAL A 73 -18.65 31.35 -12.51
C VAL A 73 -18.71 32.78 -13.05
N ASP A 74 -19.89 33.41 -13.02
CA ASP A 74 -20.07 34.81 -13.42
C ASP A 74 -19.45 35.80 -12.43
N LEU A 75 -19.43 35.47 -11.14
CA LEU A 75 -18.78 36.25 -10.09
C LEU A 75 -17.25 36.19 -10.23
N ILE A 76 -16.70 34.99 -10.46
CA ILE A 76 -15.26 34.76 -10.68
C ILE A 76 -14.79 35.41 -11.99
N ALA A 77 -15.58 35.36 -13.05
CA ALA A 77 -15.23 36.02 -14.31
C ALA A 77 -15.20 37.56 -14.18
N ARG A 78 -15.92 38.14 -13.22
CA ARG A 78 -15.90 39.58 -12.93
C ARG A 78 -14.70 40.00 -12.08
N SER A 79 -14.12 39.12 -11.28
CA SER A 79 -12.94 39.42 -10.45
C SER A 79 -11.61 39.31 -11.20
N VAL A 80 -11.60 38.78 -12.44
CA VAL A 80 -10.37 38.49 -13.22
C VAL A 80 -10.22 39.41 -14.46
N GLY A 81 -10.80 40.61 -14.44
CA GLY A 81 -10.63 41.61 -15.52
C GLY A 81 -9.34 42.43 -15.39
N VAL A 82 -8.45 42.30 -16.38
CA VAL A 82 -7.14 42.98 -16.52
C VAL A 82 -7.26 44.51 -16.67
N GLY A 83 -6.57 45.24 -15.77
CA GLY A 83 -5.73 46.40 -16.05
C GLY A 83 -6.37 47.75 -16.44
N GLY A 84 -6.47 48.68 -15.47
CA GLY A 84 -6.64 50.12 -15.72
C GLY A 84 -6.27 50.94 -14.49
N ALA A 85 -5.19 51.71 -14.58
CA ALA A 85 -4.61 52.49 -13.48
C ALA A 85 -5.47 53.67 -13.01
N SER A 86 -5.60 53.86 -11.69
CA SER A 86 -5.53 55.19 -11.04
C SER A 86 -5.29 55.07 -9.54
N GLN A 87 -4.36 55.87 -9.04
CA GLN A 87 -4.04 56.10 -7.63
C GLN A 87 -5.24 56.56 -6.80
N ALA A 88 -5.35 56.07 -5.57
CA ALA A 88 -5.66 56.87 -4.37
C ALA A 88 -5.34 56.06 -3.10
N ALA A 89 -4.70 56.72 -2.16
CA ALA A 89 -4.14 56.18 -0.93
C ALA A 89 -5.17 55.92 0.17
N ASP A 90 -4.86 54.97 1.05
CA ASP A 90 -4.57 55.19 2.48
C ASP A 90 -5.15 54.09 3.39
N GLY A 91 -4.33 53.59 4.31
CA GLY A 91 -4.82 52.98 5.54
C GLY A 91 -4.81 51.46 5.70
N SER A 92 -3.68 50.78 5.44
CA SER A 92 -3.40 49.53 6.18
C SER A 92 -1.91 49.44 6.48
N GLN A 93 -1.59 49.45 7.77
CA GLN A 93 -0.22 49.26 8.26
C GLN A 93 0.27 47.87 7.86
N GLU A 94 1.17 47.82 6.89
CA GLU A 94 2.09 46.70 6.73
C GLU A 94 2.85 46.54 8.04
N ARG A 95 2.60 45.43 8.74
CA ARG A 95 3.58 44.91 9.70
C ARG A 95 4.78 44.45 8.89
N THR A 96 5.74 45.35 8.70
CA THR A 96 7.12 44.98 8.39
C THR A 96 7.60 44.09 9.53
N VAL A 97 7.67 42.78 9.28
CA VAL A 97 8.49 41.89 10.10
C VAL A 97 9.91 42.46 10.00
N SER A 98 10.44 42.98 11.09
CA SER A 98 11.81 43.45 11.11
C SER A 98 12.70 42.26 10.77
N ASP A 99 13.48 42.35 9.68
CA ASP A 99 14.65 41.52 9.47
C ASP A 99 15.59 41.74 10.66
N ALA A 100 15.43 40.93 11.71
CA ALA A 100 16.48 40.78 12.70
C ALA A 100 17.70 40.29 11.94
N GLU A 101 18.79 41.05 12.00
CA GLU A 101 20.01 40.79 11.24
C GLU A 101 20.59 39.42 11.65
N PHE A 102 20.40 38.43 10.76
CA PHE A 102 20.91 37.06 10.91
C PHE A 102 22.40 37.09 11.28
N SER A 103 22.79 36.35 12.32
CA SER A 103 24.18 36.20 12.73
C SER A 103 24.36 34.86 13.42
N ALA A 104 25.40 34.10 13.06
CA ALA A 104 25.75 32.86 13.76
C ALA A 104 26.55 33.13 15.06
N GLY A 105 26.85 34.39 15.38
CA GLY A 105 27.65 34.75 16.55
C GLY A 105 29.02 34.07 16.50
N ARG A 106 29.32 33.26 17.52
CA ARG A 106 30.55 32.45 17.61
C ARG A 106 30.42 31.02 17.06
N LEU A 107 29.22 30.59 16.65
CA LEU A 107 29.01 29.23 16.14
C LEU A 107 29.36 29.18 14.65
N ASP A 108 30.12 28.16 14.24
CA ASP A 108 30.34 27.85 12.82
C ASP A 108 29.35 26.78 12.35
N VAL A 109 28.43 27.18 11.47
CA VAL A 109 27.40 26.30 10.90
C VAL A 109 27.66 25.96 9.43
N SER A 110 28.88 26.18 8.93
CA SER A 110 29.24 25.94 7.53
C SER A 110 29.03 24.49 7.09
N THR A 111 29.28 23.53 7.99
CA THR A 111 28.96 22.11 7.79
C THR A 111 28.19 21.60 9.00
N PHE A 112 26.86 21.62 8.89
CA PHE A 112 25.96 21.12 9.92
C PHE A 112 25.56 19.67 9.65
N VAL A 113 25.69 18.80 10.64
CA VAL A 113 25.32 17.39 10.57
C VAL A 113 24.51 16.96 11.79
N THR A 114 23.69 15.93 11.63
CA THR A 114 22.96 15.30 12.73
C THR A 114 23.20 13.80 12.73
N LEU A 115 23.45 13.26 13.92
CA LEU A 115 23.57 11.84 14.20
C LEU A 115 22.54 11.48 15.27
N GLY A 116 21.57 10.62 14.96
CA GLY A 116 20.52 10.30 15.92
C GLY A 116 19.57 9.18 15.51
N GLY A 117 18.51 9.05 16.30
CA GLY A 117 17.44 8.05 16.12
C GLY A 117 16.18 8.59 15.44
N ALA A 118 15.05 7.92 15.67
CA ALA A 118 13.76 8.15 15.03
C ALA A 118 13.27 9.61 15.08
N VAL A 119 13.35 10.26 16.25
CA VAL A 119 12.89 11.65 16.45
C VAL A 119 13.67 12.62 15.55
N SER A 120 14.99 12.48 15.48
CA SER A 120 15.86 13.33 14.66
C SER A 120 15.82 12.99 13.17
N ALA A 121 15.50 11.74 12.82
CA ALA A 121 15.24 11.36 11.44
C ALA A 121 13.94 12.00 10.91
N GLY A 122 13.02 12.38 11.80
CA GLY A 122 11.66 12.79 11.44
C GLY A 122 10.82 11.59 11.01
N MET A 123 10.92 10.49 11.78
CA MET A 123 10.07 9.33 11.58
C MET A 123 8.60 9.71 11.83
N GLY A 124 7.73 9.29 10.91
CA GLY A 124 6.29 9.47 11.00
C GLY A 124 5.59 8.20 11.47
N ASP A 125 4.40 8.29 12.07
CA ASP A 125 3.48 7.20 12.44
C ASP A 125 4.14 5.82 12.61
N PHE A 126 4.36 5.04 11.54
CA PHE A 126 4.97 3.70 11.59
C PHE A 126 6.23 3.51 10.72
N GLY A 127 6.83 4.58 10.18
CA GLY A 127 8.02 4.47 9.33
C GLY A 127 8.67 5.82 8.98
N LEU A 128 9.83 5.77 8.32
CA LEU A 128 10.50 6.95 7.77
C LEU A 128 10.00 7.23 6.35
N SER A 129 9.50 8.44 6.11
CA SER A 129 9.15 8.92 4.77
C SER A 129 9.40 10.42 4.62
N ALA A 130 9.54 10.86 3.36
CA ALA A 130 9.81 12.25 2.99
C ALA A 130 8.76 13.22 3.54
N GLU A 131 7.55 12.73 3.78
CA GLU A 131 6.43 13.49 4.33
C GLU A 131 6.74 14.07 5.72
N PHE A 132 7.47 13.31 6.54
CA PHE A 132 7.81 13.68 7.92
C PHE A 132 9.27 14.15 8.06
N GLN A 133 10.19 13.56 7.28
CA GLN A 133 11.62 13.92 7.27
C GLN A 133 11.86 15.42 7.01
N THR A 134 11.07 16.01 6.12
CA THR A 134 11.18 17.44 5.75
C THR A 134 10.77 18.40 6.87
N THR A 135 10.04 17.90 7.87
CA THR A 135 9.61 18.65 9.05
C THR A 135 10.36 18.25 10.33
N SER A 136 11.43 17.45 10.21
CA SER A 136 12.25 17.06 11.36
C SER A 136 12.90 18.28 12.03
N PHE A 137 13.13 18.22 13.36
CA PHE A 137 13.77 19.34 14.05
C PHE A 137 15.15 19.70 13.44
N PRO A 138 16.01 18.75 12.98
CA PRO A 138 17.26 19.11 12.31
C PRO A 138 17.05 19.85 10.98
N ALA A 139 16.06 19.46 10.17
CA ALA A 139 15.74 20.17 8.94
C ALA A 139 15.31 21.63 9.23
N HIS A 140 14.51 21.83 10.28
CA HIS A 140 14.16 23.17 10.74
C HIS A 140 15.36 23.96 11.26
N LEU A 141 16.25 23.34 12.05
CA LEU A 141 17.50 23.98 12.48
C LEU A 141 18.31 24.46 11.28
N ALA A 142 18.51 23.59 10.29
CA ALA A 142 19.27 23.93 9.09
C ALA A 142 18.67 25.11 8.32
N GLN A 143 17.34 25.10 8.15
CA GLN A 143 16.61 26.17 7.49
C GLN A 143 16.81 27.52 8.19
N GLN A 144 16.67 27.57 9.52
CA GLN A 144 16.82 28.81 10.29
C GLN A 144 18.29 29.26 10.41
N MET A 145 19.23 28.31 10.44
CA MET A 145 20.67 28.58 10.39
C MET A 145 21.17 28.94 8.99
N ARG A 146 20.33 28.83 7.96
CA ARG A 146 20.66 29.07 6.53
C ARG A 146 21.86 28.25 6.05
N THR A 147 21.93 26.99 6.48
CA THR A 147 23.00 26.05 6.10
C THR A 147 22.49 24.94 5.19
N ALA A 148 23.37 24.38 4.36
CA ALA A 148 23.01 23.28 3.48
C ALA A 148 22.75 22.03 4.33
N PHE A 149 21.65 21.34 4.04
CA PHE A 149 21.26 20.14 4.78
C PHE A 149 20.57 19.15 3.85
N ASN A 150 21.40 18.35 3.21
CA ASN A 150 20.94 17.26 2.36
C ASN A 150 20.61 16.04 3.22
N GLN A 151 19.40 15.50 3.04
CA GLN A 151 18.92 14.30 3.69
C GLN A 151 18.30 13.39 2.62
N PRO A 152 18.71 12.11 2.54
CA PRO A 152 18.05 11.14 1.66
C PRO A 152 16.59 10.98 2.05
N LEU A 153 15.71 11.58 1.25
CA LEU A 153 14.27 11.55 1.46
C LEU A 153 13.71 10.23 0.90
N ILE A 154 13.08 9.43 1.76
CA ILE A 154 12.46 8.15 1.37
C ILE A 154 11.08 8.45 0.75
N GLU A 155 10.85 8.10 -0.51
CA GLU A 155 9.51 8.27 -1.10
C GLU A 155 8.52 7.36 -0.35
N PRO A 156 7.35 7.85 0.07
CA PRO A 156 6.34 6.99 0.69
C PRO A 156 5.94 5.81 -0.22
N PRO A 157 5.49 4.68 0.36
CA PRO A 157 5.16 4.49 1.78
C PRO A 157 6.40 4.33 2.66
N ALA A 158 6.21 4.58 3.95
CA ALA A 158 7.30 4.66 4.91
C ALA A 158 8.07 3.34 5.10
N ILE A 159 9.38 3.44 5.40
CA ILE A 159 10.25 2.29 5.76
C ILE A 159 10.71 2.47 7.20
N GLY A 160 10.51 1.47 8.06
CA GLY A 160 11.02 1.50 9.42
C GLY A 160 10.30 0.52 10.33
N ASP A 161 10.90 0.28 11.49
CA ASP A 161 10.31 -0.46 12.59
C ASP A 161 10.03 0.49 13.75
N VAL A 162 8.80 0.46 14.27
CA VAL A 162 8.40 1.23 15.46
C VAL A 162 8.23 0.27 16.62
N ALA A 163 8.96 0.52 17.69
CA ALA A 163 8.87 -0.26 18.92
C ALA A 163 7.43 -0.32 19.42
N GLY A 164 6.91 -1.54 19.59
CA GLY A 164 5.57 -1.80 20.14
C GLY A 164 4.50 -2.08 19.11
N PHE A 165 4.85 -2.05 17.83
CA PHE A 165 3.94 -2.34 16.73
C PHE A 165 4.48 -3.50 15.89
N PRO A 166 3.60 -4.20 15.13
CA PRO A 166 4.03 -5.24 14.21
C PRO A 166 5.08 -4.71 13.21
N ARG A 167 6.17 -5.45 13.04
CA ARG A 167 7.19 -5.18 12.02
C ARG A 167 6.68 -5.66 10.67
N LEU A 168 6.83 -4.83 9.64
CA LEU A 168 6.47 -5.18 8.29
C LEU A 168 7.72 -5.45 7.45
N PRO A 169 7.67 -6.39 6.49
CA PRO A 169 8.78 -6.60 5.60
C PRO A 169 9.08 -5.33 4.79
N VAL A 170 10.36 -5.06 4.56
CA VAL A 170 10.80 -3.99 3.66
C VAL A 170 10.48 -4.37 2.22
N ARG A 171 9.64 -3.57 1.59
CA ARG A 171 9.12 -3.78 0.22
C ARG A 171 9.61 -2.65 -0.67
N ILE A 172 10.48 -2.95 -1.62
CA ILE A 172 11.05 -1.95 -2.52
C ILE A 172 10.99 -2.45 -3.98
N PRO A 173 10.20 -1.80 -4.87
CA PRO A 173 9.26 -0.70 -4.59
C PRO A 173 7.96 -1.18 -3.91
N ALA A 174 7.34 -0.36 -3.06
CA ALA A 174 6.02 -0.67 -2.47
C ALA A 174 4.84 -0.12 -3.30
N ILE A 175 3.59 -0.35 -2.86
CA ILE A 175 2.36 0.16 -3.49
C ILE A 175 2.44 1.68 -3.69
N MET A 176 2.12 2.14 -4.89
CA MET A 176 2.14 3.55 -5.27
C MET A 176 3.51 4.24 -5.17
N GLN A 177 4.59 3.50 -4.99
CA GLN A 177 5.97 4.01 -4.98
C GLN A 177 6.57 3.93 -6.40
N THR A 178 7.19 5.01 -6.88
CA THR A 178 7.81 5.07 -8.23
C THR A 178 9.33 5.07 -8.18
N THR A 179 9.85 5.67 -7.12
CA THR A 179 11.24 5.82 -6.74
C THR A 179 11.35 5.41 -5.27
N THR A 180 12.47 4.87 -4.80
CA THR A 180 12.64 4.65 -3.34
C THR A 180 13.12 5.91 -2.62
N LEU A 181 13.88 6.74 -3.32
CA LEU A 181 14.39 8.02 -2.85
C LEU A 181 13.78 9.13 -3.72
N MET A 182 13.34 10.23 -3.10
CA MET A 182 12.76 11.37 -3.83
C MET A 182 13.73 11.94 -4.87
N ASP A 183 15.01 11.98 -4.51
CA ASP A 183 16.10 12.35 -5.40
C ASP A 183 16.83 11.07 -5.85
N TYR A 184 16.61 10.68 -7.11
CA TYR A 184 17.26 9.53 -7.72
C TYR A 184 17.93 9.89 -9.06
N PRO A 185 19.22 9.56 -9.28
CA PRO A 185 20.15 8.98 -8.30
C PRO A 185 20.46 9.99 -7.18
N PRO A 186 20.64 9.56 -5.92
CA PRO A 186 20.97 10.48 -4.84
C PRO A 186 22.36 11.07 -5.08
N THR A 187 22.45 12.40 -4.99
CA THR A 187 23.71 13.13 -5.19
C THR A 187 24.12 13.90 -3.92
N GLY A 188 25.42 14.00 -3.69
CA GLY A 188 25.98 14.86 -2.65
C GLY A 188 26.19 14.22 -1.28
N ALA A 189 26.65 15.05 -0.35
CA ALA A 189 26.90 14.71 1.06
C ALA A 189 25.60 14.44 1.81
N VAL A 190 25.56 13.48 2.71
CA VAL A 190 24.44 13.33 3.65
C VAL A 190 24.74 14.05 4.96
N HIS A 191 23.83 14.91 5.38
CA HIS A 191 23.96 15.72 6.59
C HIS A 191 23.04 15.23 7.71
N ASN A 192 21.89 14.63 7.38
CA ASN A 192 21.07 13.91 8.34
C ASN A 192 21.42 12.42 8.30
N LEU A 193 22.22 11.95 9.25
CA LEU A 193 22.68 10.56 9.37
C LEU A 193 21.79 9.76 10.33
N SER A 194 20.65 10.33 10.72
CA SER A 194 19.76 9.69 11.67
C SER A 194 19.05 8.49 11.05
N ILE A 195 19.12 7.36 11.76
CA ILE A 195 18.50 6.10 11.36
C ILE A 195 17.57 5.69 12.51
N PRO A 196 16.26 5.51 12.27
CA PRO A 196 15.35 4.98 13.28
C PRO A 196 15.83 3.66 13.86
N GLY A 197 15.86 3.55 15.19
CA GLY A 197 16.31 2.34 15.89
C GLY A 197 17.84 2.25 16.07
N LEU A 198 18.60 3.29 15.69
CA LEU A 198 20.05 3.32 15.84
C LEU A 198 20.45 3.47 17.31
N CYS A 199 21.07 2.43 17.86
CA CYS A 199 21.63 2.47 19.21
C CYS A 199 22.95 3.26 19.23
N VAL A 200 23.39 3.69 20.42
CA VAL A 200 24.65 4.44 20.56
C VAL A 200 25.86 3.65 20.05
N THR A 201 25.92 2.36 20.37
CA THR A 201 26.99 1.44 19.91
C THR A 201 27.04 1.34 18.38
N GLU A 202 25.88 1.36 17.74
CA GLU A 202 25.71 1.16 16.31
C GLU A 202 26.20 2.34 15.47
N ALA A 203 26.34 3.54 16.06
CA ALA A 203 27.02 4.66 15.41
C ALA A 203 28.42 4.31 14.90
N ARG A 204 29.07 3.29 15.49
CA ARG A 204 30.42 2.80 15.15
C ARG A 204 30.47 1.39 14.56
N THR A 205 29.36 0.66 14.55
CA THR A 205 29.35 -0.75 14.14
C THR A 205 28.38 -1.05 13.00
N LEU A 206 27.33 -0.25 12.83
CA LEU A 206 26.37 -0.41 11.74
C LEU A 206 26.91 0.23 10.47
N ALA A 207 27.56 -0.56 9.62
CA ALA A 207 27.94 -0.14 8.27
C ALA A 207 26.88 -0.60 7.26
N PRO A 208 26.73 0.10 6.12
CA PRO A 208 25.98 -0.45 5.00
C PRO A 208 26.59 -1.77 4.51
N ILE A 209 25.75 -2.74 4.17
CA ILE A 209 26.16 -4.07 3.68
C ILE A 209 25.26 -4.54 2.53
N GLU A 210 25.78 -5.44 1.68
CA GLU A 210 25.00 -6.09 0.61
C GLU A 210 24.09 -7.22 1.16
N PRO A 211 22.92 -7.50 0.57
CA PRO A 211 22.27 -6.73 -0.49
C PRO A 211 21.77 -5.36 0.01
N LEU A 212 21.46 -4.43 -0.90
CA LEU A 212 20.88 -3.12 -0.52
C LEU A 212 19.60 -3.26 0.34
N VAL A 213 18.73 -4.21 0.01
CA VAL A 213 17.44 -4.43 0.67
C VAL A 213 17.52 -5.64 1.60
N HIS A 214 17.30 -5.41 2.90
CA HIS A 214 17.18 -6.42 3.94
C HIS A 214 15.72 -6.51 4.37
N ARG A 215 15.00 -7.51 3.85
CA ARG A 215 13.52 -7.58 4.00
C ARG A 215 13.05 -7.59 5.44
N ASN A 216 13.79 -8.23 6.33
CA ASN A 216 13.43 -8.39 7.74
C ASN A 216 14.23 -7.45 8.67
N ASP A 217 14.96 -6.49 8.10
CA ASP A 217 15.75 -5.52 8.84
C ASP A 217 15.63 -4.13 8.20
N ALA A 218 14.59 -3.40 8.63
CA ALA A 218 14.34 -2.05 8.14
C ALA A 218 15.49 -1.10 8.52
N LYS A 219 16.10 -1.29 9.70
CA LYS A 219 17.23 -0.47 10.16
C LYS A 219 18.44 -0.62 9.25
N GLN A 220 18.84 -1.85 8.92
CA GLN A 220 19.94 -2.11 7.98
C GLN A 220 19.61 -1.59 6.57
N THR A 221 18.37 -1.74 6.10
CA THR A 221 17.97 -1.18 4.79
C THR A 221 18.03 0.35 4.79
N LEU A 222 17.60 1.01 5.86
CA LEU A 222 17.73 2.46 6.00
C LEU A 222 19.19 2.90 6.09
N ALA A 223 20.05 2.17 6.81
CA ALA A 223 21.49 2.42 6.82
C ALA A 223 22.08 2.36 5.41
N ASN A 224 21.69 1.34 4.64
CA ASN A 224 22.07 1.19 3.25
C ASN A 224 21.60 2.36 2.37
N LEU A 225 20.33 2.75 2.49
CA LEU A 225 19.73 3.83 1.71
C LEU A 225 20.27 5.22 2.07
N ILE A 226 20.52 5.48 3.35
CA ILE A 226 20.94 6.79 3.85
C ILE A 226 22.46 6.96 3.69
N LEU A 227 23.26 5.97 4.08
CA LEU A 227 24.72 6.10 4.14
C LEU A 227 25.42 5.51 2.91
N GLY A 228 24.84 4.47 2.30
CA GLY A 228 25.47 3.70 1.24
C GLY A 228 25.28 4.26 -0.18
N MET A 229 24.25 5.08 -0.41
CA MET A 229 23.62 5.15 -1.75
C MET A 229 24.28 5.92 -2.91
N PRO A 230 25.33 6.74 -2.80
CA PRO A 230 26.15 7.03 -3.98
C PRO A 230 27.24 5.96 -4.20
N ASP A 231 27.80 5.41 -3.12
CA ASP A 231 28.95 4.51 -3.17
C ASP A 231 28.56 3.08 -3.58
N MET A 232 27.41 2.57 -3.13
CA MET A 232 26.88 1.26 -3.55
C MET A 232 26.54 1.21 -5.04
N MET A 233 26.13 2.33 -5.66
CA MET A 233 25.81 2.34 -7.09
C MET A 233 27.04 2.52 -7.99
N HIS A 234 28.02 3.33 -7.57
CA HIS A 234 29.07 3.82 -8.47
C HIS A 234 30.50 3.44 -8.06
N LYS A 235 30.74 2.97 -6.83
CA LYS A 235 32.11 2.80 -6.29
C LYS A 235 32.31 1.42 -5.63
N PRO A 236 32.48 0.34 -6.41
CA PRO A 236 32.66 -1.02 -5.88
C PRO A 236 33.85 -1.19 -4.93
N ASP A 237 34.89 -0.36 -5.05
CA ASP A 237 36.12 -0.52 -4.26
C ASP A 237 36.18 0.36 -3.01
N LYS A 238 35.17 1.21 -2.78
CA LYS A 238 35.16 2.10 -1.61
C LYS A 238 34.52 1.39 -0.41
N PRO A 239 35.16 1.43 0.79
CA PRO A 239 34.54 0.88 1.99
C PRO A 239 33.27 1.67 2.33
N LEU A 240 32.22 0.94 2.71
CA LEU A 240 30.99 1.50 3.24
C LEU A 240 31.23 1.87 4.71
N LEU A 241 30.89 3.10 5.08
CA LEU A 241 31.28 3.68 6.35
C LEU A 241 30.15 3.60 7.37
N THR A 242 30.52 3.45 8.64
CA THR A 242 29.61 3.59 9.79
C THR A 242 29.13 5.05 9.90
N PRO A 243 28.03 5.35 10.61
CA PRO A 243 27.56 6.72 10.80
C PRO A 243 28.66 7.66 11.31
N LEU A 244 29.45 7.24 12.31
CA LEU A 244 30.53 8.05 12.87
C LEU A 244 31.67 8.22 11.87
N ASP A 245 32.11 7.15 11.20
CA ASP A 245 33.20 7.28 10.22
C ASP A 245 32.78 8.15 9.04
N TYR A 246 31.53 8.01 8.58
CA TYR A 246 30.97 8.82 7.50
C TYR A 246 31.02 10.31 7.86
N VAL A 247 30.51 10.68 9.05
CA VAL A 247 30.47 12.10 9.45
C VAL A 247 31.87 12.69 9.58
N LEU A 248 32.85 11.92 10.05
CA LEU A 248 34.23 12.39 10.20
C LEU A 248 34.90 12.68 8.84
N THR A 249 34.46 12.04 7.75
CA THR A 249 34.97 12.37 6.40
C THR A 249 34.62 13.80 5.95
N TRP A 250 33.53 14.37 6.49
CA TRP A 250 33.03 15.70 6.14
C TRP A 250 33.65 16.83 6.95
N LYS A 251 34.36 16.51 8.05
CA LYS A 251 34.90 17.49 8.99
C LYS A 251 33.83 18.54 9.40
N PRO A 252 32.76 18.10 10.06
CA PRO A 252 31.67 18.99 10.43
C PRO A 252 32.15 20.13 11.32
N SER A 253 31.56 21.32 11.15
CA SER A 253 31.78 22.47 12.01
C SER A 253 30.80 22.47 13.19
N PHE A 254 29.61 21.91 12.99
CA PHE A 254 28.58 21.76 14.02
C PHE A 254 27.84 20.43 13.87
N ALA A 255 27.69 19.69 14.97
CA ALA A 255 26.98 18.42 15.01
C ALA A 255 25.93 18.39 16.13
N VAL A 256 24.76 17.84 15.83
CA VAL A 256 23.76 17.44 16.84
C VAL A 256 23.82 15.93 17.02
N VAL A 257 24.03 15.47 18.25
CA VAL A 257 24.02 14.06 18.64
C VAL A 257 22.78 13.77 19.48
N SER A 258 21.87 12.97 18.94
CA SER A 258 20.57 12.61 19.54
C SER A 258 20.35 11.10 19.47
N LEU A 259 21.25 10.35 20.14
CA LEU A 259 21.25 8.88 20.17
C LEU A 259 20.82 8.35 21.54
N GLY A 260 20.30 7.12 21.57
CA GLY A 260 20.02 6.38 22.80
C GLY A 260 18.56 6.36 23.24
N TYR A 261 17.70 7.22 22.69
CA TYR A 261 16.27 7.18 23.02
C TYR A 261 15.56 5.93 22.46
N ASP A 262 15.88 5.54 21.23
CA ASP A 262 15.22 4.39 20.57
C ASP A 262 15.46 3.06 21.34
N GLU A 263 16.66 2.83 21.87
CA GLU A 263 16.97 1.63 22.66
C GLU A 263 16.25 1.63 24.03
N ILE A 264 15.99 2.80 24.62
CA ILE A 264 15.17 2.93 25.82
C ILE A 264 13.71 2.62 25.51
N VAL A 265 13.18 3.13 24.38
CA VAL A 265 11.81 2.87 23.94
C VAL A 265 11.61 1.38 23.67
N GLU A 266 12.51 0.74 22.92
CA GLU A 266 12.46 -0.71 22.66
C GLU A 266 12.45 -1.50 23.97
N ALA A 267 13.38 -1.21 24.89
CA ALA A 267 13.41 -1.88 26.20
C ALA A 267 12.11 -1.69 26.99
N ALA A 268 11.58 -0.45 27.04
CA ALA A 268 10.36 -0.10 27.77
C ALA A 268 9.14 -0.85 27.25
N VAL A 269 9.00 -0.97 25.93
CA VAL A 269 7.90 -1.67 25.26
C VAL A 269 8.00 -3.19 25.41
N GLN A 270 9.20 -3.75 25.21
CA GLN A 270 9.40 -5.20 25.36
C GLN A 270 9.25 -5.63 26.82
N GLN A 271 9.38 -4.69 27.76
CA GLN A 271 9.38 -4.92 29.21
C GLN A 271 10.50 -5.87 29.65
N GLU A 272 11.63 -5.78 28.96
CA GLU A 272 12.79 -6.64 29.17
C GLU A 272 13.96 -5.84 29.74
N ALA A 273 14.25 -6.06 31.01
CA ALA A 273 15.33 -5.36 31.71
C ALA A 273 16.72 -5.55 31.08
N SER A 274 16.94 -6.66 30.38
CA SER A 274 18.20 -6.95 29.67
C SER A 274 18.42 -6.10 28.43
N LEU A 275 17.37 -5.48 27.89
CA LEU A 275 17.46 -4.57 26.75
C LEU A 275 17.79 -3.12 27.17
N LEU A 276 17.68 -2.79 28.46
CA LEU A 276 18.09 -1.47 28.95
C LEU A 276 19.60 -1.27 28.75
N PRO A 277 20.05 -0.10 28.26
CA PRO A 277 21.45 0.13 27.97
C PRO A 277 22.36 -0.09 29.19
N VAL A 278 23.45 -0.83 29.01
CA VAL A 278 24.44 -0.98 30.08
C VAL A 278 25.20 0.34 30.24
N LEU A 279 25.05 1.00 31.40
CA LEU A 279 25.57 2.35 31.67
C LEU A 279 27.04 2.55 31.28
N GLU A 280 27.91 1.60 31.65
CA GLU A 280 29.35 1.67 31.35
C GLU A 280 29.61 1.66 29.83
N THR A 281 29.01 0.70 29.12
CA THR A 281 29.14 0.59 27.66
C THR A 281 28.56 1.81 26.97
N PHE A 282 27.36 2.26 27.38
CA PHE A 282 26.69 3.44 26.83
C PHE A 282 27.58 4.69 26.92
N LEU A 283 28.14 4.95 28.10
CA LEU A 283 29.00 6.12 28.32
C LEU A 283 30.34 6.01 27.59
N SER A 284 30.92 4.80 27.53
CA SER A 284 32.15 4.56 26.78
C SER A 284 31.98 4.85 25.28
N GLU A 285 30.88 4.41 24.69
CA GLU A 285 30.60 4.67 23.27
C GLU A 285 30.28 6.15 23.02
N TYR A 286 29.51 6.80 23.89
CA TYR A 286 29.26 8.24 23.82
C TYR A 286 30.56 9.07 23.96
N ASP A 287 31.47 8.69 24.87
CA ASP A 287 32.76 9.35 25.05
C ASP A 287 33.59 9.27 23.75
N HIS A 288 33.55 8.12 23.07
CA HIS A 288 34.21 7.96 21.78
C HIS A 288 33.61 8.85 20.68
N ILE A 289 32.28 8.92 20.59
CA ILE A 289 31.59 9.79 19.62
C ILE A 289 31.97 11.26 19.86
N LEU A 290 31.88 11.72 21.11
CA LEU A 290 32.16 13.12 21.47
C LEU A 290 33.64 13.47 21.26
N SER A 291 34.56 12.62 21.73
CA SER A 291 36.00 12.83 21.54
C SER A 291 36.39 12.88 20.06
N SER A 292 35.80 12.02 19.22
CA SER A 292 36.06 12.00 17.78
C SER A 292 35.59 13.29 17.09
N LEU A 293 34.37 13.74 17.38
CA LEU A 293 33.82 14.97 16.80
C LEU A 293 34.57 16.22 17.28
N ARG A 294 34.80 16.34 18.60
CA ARG A 294 35.52 17.49 19.18
C ARG A 294 36.99 17.52 18.77
N GLY A 295 37.64 16.36 18.67
CA GLY A 295 39.00 16.23 18.15
C GLY A 295 39.14 16.69 16.70
N GLY A 296 38.06 16.61 15.91
CA GLY A 296 37.96 17.17 14.56
C GLY A 296 37.70 18.68 14.50
N GLY A 297 37.52 19.36 15.64
CA GLY A 297 37.21 20.79 15.73
C GLY A 297 35.72 21.13 15.61
N CYS A 298 34.83 20.13 15.65
CA CYS A 298 33.38 20.31 15.55
C CYS A 298 32.79 20.87 16.85
N GLU A 299 31.91 21.87 16.78
CA GLU A 299 31.00 22.18 17.90
C GLU A 299 29.93 21.10 18.01
N VAL A 300 29.63 20.66 19.23
CA VAL A 300 28.71 19.53 19.44
C VAL A 300 27.58 19.95 20.38
N LEU A 301 26.35 19.64 19.99
CA LEU A 301 25.17 19.67 20.85
C LEU A 301 24.68 18.24 21.11
N VAL A 302 24.45 17.89 22.37
CA VAL A 302 23.90 16.61 22.80
C VAL A 302 22.49 16.82 23.35
N THR A 303 21.55 15.93 23.04
CA THR A 303 20.21 15.93 23.66
C THR A 303 20.15 14.92 24.82
N THR A 304 19.55 15.30 25.95
CA THR A 304 19.19 14.30 26.98
C THR A 304 18.16 13.31 26.45
N LEU A 305 18.07 12.13 27.06
CA LEU A 305 17.20 11.02 26.69
C LEU A 305 15.84 11.21 27.36
N PRO A 306 14.74 11.35 26.61
CA PRO A 306 13.41 11.39 27.23
C PRO A 306 13.05 10.10 27.95
N TYR A 307 12.26 10.21 29.02
CA TYR A 307 11.61 9.08 29.66
C TYR A 307 10.34 8.69 28.88
N PRO A 308 10.20 7.45 28.37
CA PRO A 308 9.02 7.04 27.58
C PRO A 308 7.69 7.20 28.33
N GLY A 309 7.69 7.14 29.67
CA GLY A 309 6.49 7.35 30.50
C GLY A 309 5.92 8.76 30.44
N ASP A 310 6.69 9.75 29.98
CA ASP A 310 6.22 11.12 29.75
C ASP A 310 5.63 11.30 28.33
N THR A 311 5.70 10.28 27.46
CA THR A 311 5.10 10.30 26.13
C THR A 311 3.74 9.62 26.08
N ALA A 312 2.99 9.79 24.99
CA ALA A 312 1.69 9.12 24.82
C ALA A 312 1.79 7.60 24.67
N LEU A 313 3.00 7.07 24.41
CA LEU A 313 3.27 5.63 24.32
C LEU A 313 2.80 4.87 25.56
N PHE A 314 2.97 5.46 26.75
CA PHE A 314 2.55 4.91 28.04
C PHE A 314 1.61 5.89 28.75
N SER A 315 0.32 5.74 28.54
CA SER A 315 -0.70 6.62 29.11
C SER A 315 -0.96 6.28 30.59
N PRO A 316 -0.88 7.27 31.51
CA PRO A 316 -1.44 7.14 32.85
C PRO A 316 -2.93 6.77 32.81
N ILE A 317 -3.44 6.10 33.85
CA ILE A 317 -4.83 5.64 33.93
C ILE A 317 -5.83 6.78 33.63
N ASP A 318 -5.63 7.98 34.16
CA ASP A 318 -6.53 9.12 33.91
C ASP A 318 -6.53 9.57 32.44
N SER A 319 -5.35 9.62 31.80
CA SER A 319 -5.21 9.96 30.38
C SER A 319 -5.83 8.87 29.50
N ALA A 320 -5.59 7.59 29.82
CA ALA A 320 -6.17 6.45 29.12
C ALA A 320 -7.71 6.46 29.22
N ALA A 321 -8.23 6.62 30.44
CA ALA A 321 -9.67 6.71 30.72
C ALA A 321 -10.36 7.84 29.95
N LYS A 322 -9.71 9.00 29.84
CA LYS A 322 -10.20 10.14 29.05
C LYS A 322 -10.33 9.82 27.55
N VAL A 323 -9.33 9.15 26.97
CA VAL A 323 -9.33 8.75 25.56
C VAL A 323 -10.41 7.69 25.32
N LEU A 324 -10.45 6.67 26.17
CA LEU A 324 -11.37 5.52 26.11
C LEU A 324 -12.82 5.86 26.50
N LYS A 325 -13.09 7.08 26.98
CA LYS A 325 -14.40 7.51 27.49
C LYS A 325 -14.97 6.58 28.56
N ILE A 326 -14.13 6.19 29.50
CA ILE A 326 -14.49 5.39 30.68
C ILE A 326 -14.00 6.08 31.96
N GLN A 327 -14.66 5.86 33.10
CA GLN A 327 -14.19 6.39 34.38
C GLN A 327 -12.90 5.66 34.82
N PRO A 328 -11.92 6.34 35.44
CA PRO A 328 -10.66 5.71 35.87
C PRO A 328 -10.87 4.46 36.74
N ASP A 329 -11.75 4.53 37.74
CA ASP A 329 -12.05 3.39 38.63
C ASP A 329 -12.69 2.23 37.86
N ALA A 330 -13.56 2.53 36.90
CA ALA A 330 -14.21 1.52 36.06
C ALA A 330 -13.22 0.85 35.09
N LEU A 331 -12.26 1.61 34.57
CA LEU A 331 -11.18 1.08 33.73
C LEU A 331 -10.29 0.11 34.54
N MET A 332 -9.91 0.52 35.74
CA MET A 332 -9.12 -0.33 36.65
C MET A 332 -9.86 -1.60 37.04
N GLU A 333 -11.16 -1.49 37.37
CA GLU A 333 -12.00 -2.63 37.72
C GLU A 333 -12.19 -3.60 36.54
N ALA A 334 -12.51 -3.08 35.35
CA ALA A 334 -12.77 -3.88 34.16
C ALA A 334 -11.56 -4.75 33.76
N PHE A 335 -10.35 -4.16 33.80
CA PHE A 335 -9.14 -4.79 33.27
C PHE A 335 -8.12 -5.18 34.35
N ASN A 336 -8.54 -5.18 35.63
CA ASN A 336 -7.69 -5.53 36.78
C ASN A 336 -6.39 -4.69 36.87
N LEU A 337 -6.47 -3.39 36.57
CA LEU A 337 -5.31 -2.48 36.62
C LEU A 337 -5.17 -1.86 38.01
N ARG A 338 -3.94 -1.43 38.36
CA ARG A 338 -3.63 -0.75 39.61
C ARG A 338 -3.45 0.75 39.41
N ALA A 339 -3.67 1.50 40.49
CA ALA A 339 -3.33 2.92 40.56
C ALA A 339 -1.81 3.10 40.41
N GLY A 340 -1.36 3.50 39.23
CA GLY A 340 0.06 3.64 38.88
C GLY A 340 0.49 2.85 37.65
N ASP A 341 -0.31 1.89 37.19
CA ASP A 341 -0.06 1.22 35.92
C ASP A 341 -0.18 2.21 34.75
N ARG A 342 0.38 1.83 33.60
CA ARG A 342 0.29 2.56 32.34
C ARG A 342 -0.37 1.69 31.29
N VAL A 343 -1.20 2.30 30.45
CA VAL A 343 -1.79 1.66 29.28
C VAL A 343 -0.98 2.07 28.06
N THR A 344 -0.48 1.10 27.30
CA THR A 344 0.25 1.37 26.05
C THR A 344 -0.70 1.83 24.95
N VAL A 345 -0.18 2.41 23.87
CA VAL A 345 -1.01 2.76 22.69
C VAL A 345 -1.74 1.55 22.10
N THR A 346 -1.09 0.39 22.01
CA THR A 346 -1.74 -0.85 21.55
C THR A 346 -2.77 -1.35 22.57
N GLY A 347 -2.52 -1.17 23.86
CA GLY A 347 -3.50 -1.43 24.91
C GLY A 347 -4.73 -0.53 24.85
N LEU A 348 -4.59 0.76 24.49
CA LEU A 348 -5.74 1.63 24.24
C LEU A 348 -6.61 1.06 23.11
N MET A 349 -5.99 0.63 22.00
CA MET A 349 -6.71 0.06 20.86
C MET A 349 -7.47 -1.21 21.23
N ASP A 350 -6.83 -2.13 21.97
CA ASP A 350 -7.44 -3.37 22.44
C ASP A 350 -8.63 -3.10 23.38
N ILE A 351 -8.41 -2.31 24.43
CA ILE A 351 -9.46 -1.94 25.39
C ILE A 351 -10.63 -1.23 24.69
N GLY A 352 -10.34 -0.28 23.80
CA GLY A 352 -11.35 0.43 23.03
C GLY A 352 -12.21 -0.51 22.18
N GLY A 353 -11.58 -1.46 21.49
CA GLY A 353 -12.26 -2.51 20.74
C GLY A 353 -13.17 -3.37 21.63
N GLN A 354 -12.66 -3.82 22.77
CA GLN A 354 -13.44 -4.61 23.74
C GLN A 354 -14.67 -3.85 24.27
N LEU A 355 -14.52 -2.55 24.58
CA LEU A 355 -15.63 -1.71 25.01
C LEU A 355 -16.70 -1.54 23.92
N ILE A 356 -16.29 -1.40 22.65
CA ILE A 356 -17.21 -1.30 21.50
C ILE A 356 -17.94 -2.62 21.25
N ALA A 357 -17.23 -3.75 21.33
CA ALA A 357 -17.80 -5.08 21.18
C ALA A 357 -18.77 -5.44 22.31
N GLY A 358 -18.67 -4.76 23.45
CA GLY A 358 -19.50 -5.05 24.62
C GLY A 358 -19.04 -6.30 25.39
N GLU A 359 -17.76 -6.67 25.25
CA GLU A 359 -17.17 -7.86 25.84
C GLU A 359 -15.82 -7.51 26.47
N ILE A 360 -15.66 -7.83 27.76
CA ILE A 360 -14.39 -7.63 28.47
C ILE A 360 -13.66 -8.97 28.59
N ALA A 361 -12.45 -9.01 28.05
CA ALA A 361 -11.49 -10.12 28.11
C ALA A 361 -10.21 -9.70 28.87
N ALA A 362 -9.31 -10.66 29.09
CA ALA A 362 -8.00 -10.37 29.66
C ALA A 362 -7.12 -9.65 28.62
N LEU A 363 -6.29 -8.72 29.07
CA LEU A 363 -5.34 -8.03 28.22
C LEU A 363 -4.03 -8.81 28.09
N ASP A 364 -3.39 -8.71 26.92
CA ASP A 364 -2.06 -9.27 26.70
C ASP A 364 -1.00 -8.52 27.53
N GLN A 365 0.08 -9.20 27.92
CA GLN A 365 1.10 -8.67 28.83
C GLN A 365 1.71 -7.32 28.37
N LYS A 366 1.85 -7.09 27.06
CA LYS A 366 2.48 -5.89 26.49
C LYS A 366 1.51 -4.72 26.29
N THR A 367 0.22 -4.91 26.54
CA THR A 367 -0.79 -3.84 26.42
C THR A 367 -0.72 -2.84 27.59
N THR A 368 -0.16 -3.25 28.72
CA THR A 368 0.01 -2.43 29.92
C THR A 368 1.42 -2.57 30.47
N ALA A 369 1.86 -1.59 31.25
CA ALA A 369 3.13 -1.62 31.96
C ALA A 369 2.88 -1.31 33.44
N SER A 370 3.48 -2.11 34.33
CA SER A 370 3.28 -1.92 35.77
C SER A 370 4.01 -0.68 36.28
N LEU A 371 3.56 -0.12 37.40
CA LEU A 371 4.24 1.00 38.07
C LEU A 371 5.72 0.67 38.33
N GLU A 372 6.02 -0.53 38.86
CA GLU A 372 7.37 -0.92 39.23
C GLU A 372 8.31 -1.00 38.02
N TRP A 373 7.78 -1.45 36.87
CA TRP A 373 8.53 -1.45 35.62
C TRP A 373 8.83 -0.02 35.15
N MET A 374 7.82 0.86 35.17
CA MET A 374 7.97 2.23 34.73
C MET A 374 8.95 3.02 35.61
N GLU A 375 8.88 2.86 36.95
CA GLU A 375 9.85 3.45 37.89
C GLU A 375 11.29 2.97 37.64
N ARG A 376 11.46 1.70 37.27
CA ARG A 376 12.77 1.13 36.91
C ARG A 376 13.34 1.80 35.65
N VAL A 377 12.52 1.98 34.62
CA VAL A 377 12.93 2.66 33.38
C VAL A 377 13.26 4.14 33.68
N GLU A 378 12.43 4.82 34.44
CA GLU A 378 12.64 6.23 34.84
C GLU A 378 13.98 6.42 35.57
N THR A 379 14.22 5.62 36.62
CA THR A 379 15.47 5.65 37.38
C THR A 379 16.70 5.41 36.48
N HIS A 380 16.56 4.51 35.50
CA HIS A 380 17.64 4.21 34.57
C HIS A 380 17.92 5.39 33.62
N VAL A 381 16.88 6.02 33.08
CA VAL A 381 16.97 7.22 32.23
C VAL A 381 17.59 8.39 33.00
N GLU A 382 17.19 8.61 34.25
CA GLU A 382 17.78 9.63 35.12
C GLU A 382 19.28 9.39 35.33
N SER A 383 19.69 8.13 35.56
CA SER A 383 21.10 7.78 35.71
C SER A 383 21.88 8.02 34.42
N LEU A 384 21.36 7.60 33.27
CA LEU A 384 22.00 7.85 31.97
C LEU A 384 22.15 9.34 31.70
N ASN A 385 21.09 10.12 31.89
CA ASN A 385 21.08 11.56 31.62
C ASN A 385 22.08 12.32 32.52
N ARG A 386 22.14 12.00 33.81
CA ARG A 386 23.09 12.62 34.74
C ARG A 386 24.53 12.41 34.27
N GLU A 387 24.90 11.16 33.98
CA GLU A 387 26.27 10.84 33.54
C GLU A 387 26.56 11.35 32.12
N LEU A 388 25.57 11.37 31.22
CA LEU A 388 25.70 11.93 29.87
C LEU A 388 25.93 13.45 29.89
N ILE A 389 25.23 14.18 30.76
CA ILE A 389 25.44 15.62 30.96
C ILE A 389 26.87 15.89 31.44
N ASP A 390 27.33 15.15 32.45
CA ASP A 390 28.69 15.28 32.99
C ASP A 390 29.74 14.98 31.91
N LEU A 391 29.53 13.93 31.12
CA LEU A 391 30.38 13.56 30.00
C LEU A 391 30.42 14.65 28.91
N ALA A 392 29.26 15.16 28.49
CA ALA A 392 29.16 16.24 27.50
C ALA A 392 29.90 17.51 27.97
N ASN A 393 29.74 17.88 29.25
CA ASN A 393 30.45 19.01 29.84
C ASN A 393 31.98 18.83 29.83
N ARG A 394 32.50 17.62 30.08
CA ARG A 394 33.96 17.34 30.01
C ARG A 394 34.53 17.55 28.62
N HIS A 395 33.75 17.28 27.58
CA HIS A 395 34.11 17.50 26.17
C HIS A 395 33.81 18.92 25.68
N GLY A 396 33.23 19.78 26.53
CA GLY A 396 32.79 21.12 26.17
C GLY A 396 31.65 21.14 25.14
N ALA A 397 30.84 20.08 25.09
CA ALA A 397 29.64 20.02 24.27
C ALA A 397 28.48 20.75 24.97
N VAL A 398 27.58 21.34 24.17
CA VAL A 398 26.36 21.99 24.67
C VAL A 398 25.29 20.91 24.91
N VAL A 399 24.54 20.99 26.00
CA VAL A 399 23.45 20.05 26.26
C VAL A 399 22.10 20.74 26.13
N TYR A 400 21.20 20.14 25.36
CA TYR A 400 19.78 20.46 25.35
C TYR A 400 18.99 19.43 26.16
N ASP A 401 18.20 19.91 27.12
CA ASP A 401 17.40 19.05 27.99
C ASP A 401 16.05 18.67 27.34
N MET A 402 16.09 17.68 26.45
CA MET A 402 14.91 17.10 25.81
C MET A 402 14.01 16.36 26.82
N ASN A 403 14.61 15.65 27.78
CA ASN A 403 13.88 14.95 28.83
C ASN A 403 13.00 15.91 29.63
N GLY A 404 13.58 17.02 30.09
CA GLY A 404 12.82 18.06 30.80
C GLY A 404 11.75 18.71 29.93
N PHE A 405 11.96 18.85 28.62
CA PHE A 405 10.93 19.36 27.70
C PHE A 405 9.72 18.42 27.64
N PHE A 406 9.94 17.11 27.48
CA PHE A 406 8.86 16.13 27.42
C PHE A 406 8.12 16.03 28.77
N SER A 407 8.85 16.08 29.88
CA SER A 407 8.24 16.12 31.21
C SER A 407 7.37 17.36 31.44
N ARG A 408 7.84 18.55 31.01
CA ARG A 408 7.03 19.78 31.05
C ARG A 408 5.77 19.67 30.19
N LEU A 409 5.86 19.07 29.00
CA LEU A 409 4.72 18.83 28.12
C LEU A 409 3.68 17.91 28.80
N ARG A 410 4.11 16.84 29.47
CA ARG A 410 3.24 15.93 30.23
C ARG A 410 2.55 16.63 31.40
N GLN A 411 3.29 17.41 32.18
CA GLN A 411 2.78 18.04 33.40
C GLN A 411 1.87 19.24 33.11
N THR A 412 2.22 20.05 32.11
CA THR A 412 1.60 21.37 31.90
C THR A 412 1.03 21.59 30.50
N GLY A 413 1.45 20.81 29.49
CA GLY A 413 1.08 21.05 28.10
C GLY A 413 1.67 22.35 27.53
N ILE A 414 1.43 22.61 26.24
CA ILE A 414 1.91 23.81 25.53
C ILE A 414 0.71 24.50 24.88
N SER A 415 0.55 25.80 25.09
CA SER A 415 -0.52 26.58 24.47
C SER A 415 0.01 27.40 23.30
N MET A 416 -0.64 27.29 22.13
CA MET A 416 -0.33 28.11 20.96
C MET A 416 -1.63 28.69 20.40
N GLY A 417 -1.78 30.01 20.53
CA GLY A 417 -3.04 30.69 20.20
C GLY A 417 -4.19 30.14 21.05
N THR A 418 -5.22 29.59 20.39
CA THR A 418 -6.39 28.97 21.05
C THR A 418 -6.25 27.46 21.24
N ARG A 419 -5.20 26.83 20.71
CA ARG A 419 -4.97 25.38 20.82
C ARG A 419 -4.05 25.08 21.99
N ARG A 420 -4.30 23.97 22.70
CA ARG A 420 -3.45 23.44 23.77
C ARG A 420 -3.04 22.02 23.42
N PHE A 421 -1.74 21.80 23.34
CA PHE A 421 -1.11 20.52 23.13
C PHE A 421 -0.80 19.85 24.47
N THR A 422 -0.98 18.54 24.54
CA THR A 422 -0.61 17.73 25.70
C THR A 422 0.18 16.50 25.25
N ALA A 423 0.85 15.85 26.20
CA ALA A 423 1.48 14.54 25.97
C ALA A 423 0.47 13.37 25.95
N ASP A 424 -0.84 13.62 26.05
CA ASP A 424 -1.86 12.56 25.96
C ASP A 424 -1.91 12.00 24.54
N PHE A 425 -2.33 10.73 24.40
CA PHE A 425 -2.68 10.19 23.10
C PHE A 425 -3.81 11.01 22.47
N LEU A 426 -3.69 11.38 21.19
CA LEU A 426 -4.55 12.36 20.50
C LEU A 426 -4.51 13.78 21.11
N GLY A 427 -3.48 14.11 21.89
CA GLY A 427 -3.25 15.43 22.50
C GLY A 427 -2.64 16.47 21.56
N GLY A 428 -2.43 16.12 20.29
CA GLY A 428 -1.96 17.01 19.22
C GLY A 428 -0.44 17.17 19.11
N PHE A 429 0.35 16.56 20.00
CA PHE A 429 1.81 16.65 19.98
C PHE A 429 2.48 15.41 19.36
N TYR A 430 2.09 14.22 19.81
CA TYR A 430 2.62 12.93 19.32
C TYR A 430 1.74 12.34 18.22
N GLU A 431 2.39 11.69 17.26
CA GLU A 431 1.78 10.89 16.20
C GLU A 431 1.15 9.59 16.72
N LEU A 432 0.65 8.72 15.83
CA LEU A 432 -0.07 7.50 16.21
C LEU A 432 0.79 6.47 16.96
N ASN A 433 2.11 6.51 16.82
CA ASN A 433 3.01 5.69 17.66
C ASN A 433 3.10 6.16 19.12
N GLY A 434 2.66 7.40 19.41
CA GLY A 434 2.63 7.96 20.75
C GLY A 434 3.96 8.51 21.29
N TYR A 435 5.06 8.51 20.53
CA TYR A 435 6.35 9.02 21.01
C TYR A 435 7.13 9.88 20.00
N CYS A 436 6.89 9.74 18.70
CA CYS A 436 7.41 10.67 17.69
C CYS A 436 6.54 11.93 17.67
N PRO A 437 7.13 13.13 17.79
CA PRO A 437 6.38 14.38 17.65
C PRO A 437 5.95 14.60 16.20
N GLY A 438 4.73 15.10 15.99
CA GLY A 438 4.28 15.58 14.68
C GLY A 438 4.99 16.88 14.24
N PRO A 439 4.68 17.41 13.05
CA PRO A 439 5.34 18.59 12.48
C PRO A 439 5.45 19.80 13.42
N THR A 440 4.38 20.15 14.14
CA THR A 440 4.42 21.26 15.11
C THR A 440 5.30 20.93 16.31
N GLY A 441 5.28 19.69 16.78
CA GLY A 441 6.13 19.22 17.88
C GLY A 441 7.62 19.29 17.53
N GLN A 442 7.99 18.86 16.32
CA GLN A 442 9.34 18.98 15.78
C GLN A 442 9.81 20.44 15.68
N ALA A 443 8.94 21.33 15.21
CA ALA A 443 9.23 22.77 15.13
C ALA A 443 9.40 23.42 16.51
N LEU A 444 8.64 22.98 17.53
CA LEU A 444 8.81 23.44 18.91
C LEU A 444 10.17 23.00 19.49
N ILE A 445 10.58 21.75 19.24
CA ILE A 445 11.92 21.25 19.62
C ILE A 445 13.01 22.09 18.93
N ALA A 446 12.86 22.37 17.64
CA ALA A 446 13.80 23.21 16.90
C ALA A 446 13.90 24.62 17.52
N ASN A 447 12.78 25.22 17.92
CA ASN A 447 12.77 26.54 18.57
C ASN A 447 13.46 26.56 19.94
N GLU A 448 13.29 25.52 20.75
CA GLU A 448 14.00 25.40 22.03
C GLU A 448 15.52 25.31 21.81
N ILE A 449 15.96 24.53 20.83
CA ILE A 449 17.38 24.40 20.46
C ILE A 449 17.93 25.71 19.86
N LEU A 450 17.23 26.36 18.93
CA LEU A 450 17.65 27.66 18.36
C LEU A 450 17.77 28.73 19.45
N GLY A 451 16.82 28.77 20.39
CA GLY A 451 16.88 29.65 21.55
C GLY A 451 18.11 29.39 22.42
N LEU A 452 18.47 28.12 22.65
CA LEU A 452 19.69 27.73 23.35
C LEU A 452 20.94 28.18 22.58
N LEU A 453 21.05 27.89 21.28
CA LEU A 453 22.19 28.27 20.46
C LEU A 453 22.39 29.79 20.41
N ASN A 454 21.30 30.56 20.25
CA ASN A 454 21.32 32.03 20.28
C ASN A 454 21.92 32.56 21.58
N ARG A 455 21.51 32.03 22.74
CA ARG A 455 22.06 32.43 24.04
C ARG A 455 23.52 32.00 24.22
N THR A 456 23.85 30.77 23.84
CA THR A 456 25.17 30.17 24.09
C THR A 456 26.26 30.77 23.21
N TYR A 457 25.96 31.07 21.94
CA TYR A 457 26.94 31.54 20.96
C TYR A 457 26.81 33.03 20.63
N GLY A 458 25.83 33.73 21.20
CA GLY A 458 25.50 35.11 20.81
C GLY A 458 24.97 35.20 19.38
N ALA A 459 24.35 34.12 18.89
CA ALA A 459 23.74 34.08 17.57
C ALA A 459 22.35 34.78 17.58
N ARG A 460 21.85 35.04 16.38
CA ARG A 460 20.54 35.65 16.08
C ARG A 460 19.85 34.86 14.98
N PHE A 461 19.75 33.54 15.16
CA PHE A 461 18.95 32.69 14.29
C PHE A 461 17.46 32.98 14.51
N PRO A 462 16.67 33.20 13.44
CA PRO A 462 15.22 33.30 13.55
C PRO A 462 14.62 32.01 14.11
N LEU A 463 13.49 32.13 14.81
CA LEU A 463 12.70 30.98 15.25
C LEU A 463 11.76 30.54 14.13
N VAL A 464 11.43 29.26 14.09
CA VAL A 464 10.41 28.68 13.23
C VAL A 464 9.04 29.26 13.60
N ASP A 465 8.28 29.70 12.59
CA ASP A 465 6.89 30.10 12.77
C ASP A 465 6.00 28.87 12.92
N THR A 466 5.79 28.47 14.17
CA THR A 466 4.98 27.31 14.52
C THR A 466 3.48 27.53 14.24
N GLY A 467 3.04 28.79 14.10
CA GLY A 467 1.65 29.10 13.74
C GLY A 467 1.33 28.71 12.30
N VAL A 468 2.29 28.83 11.38
CA VAL A 468 2.13 28.40 9.99
C VAL A 468 2.08 26.87 9.90
N ILE A 469 3.03 26.17 10.52
CA ILE A 469 3.11 24.69 10.49
C ILE A 469 1.83 24.07 11.05
N LEU A 470 1.31 24.64 12.14
CA LEU A 470 0.06 24.21 12.77
C LEU A 470 -1.15 24.17 11.81
N THR A 471 -1.18 25.00 10.76
CA THR A 471 -2.31 25.01 9.82
C THR A 471 -2.38 23.78 8.91
N SER A 472 -1.26 23.07 8.75
CA SER A 472 -1.13 21.89 7.89
C SER A 472 -0.75 20.61 8.65
N ASP A 473 -0.59 20.70 9.97
CA ASP A 473 -0.21 19.59 10.83
C ASP A 473 -1.43 18.66 11.09
N PRO A 474 -1.41 17.41 10.61
CA PRO A 474 -2.53 16.49 10.77
C PRO A 474 -2.68 16.01 12.22
N VAL A 475 -1.58 15.96 12.98
CA VAL A 475 -1.56 15.52 14.38
C VAL A 475 -2.29 16.53 15.25
N ALA A 476 -2.07 17.82 15.00
CA ALA A 476 -2.77 18.89 15.68
C ALA A 476 -4.28 18.90 15.45
N ASP A 477 -4.75 18.16 14.44
CA ASP A 477 -6.14 18.03 14.05
C ASP A 477 -6.80 16.73 14.59
N TYR A 478 -6.07 15.88 15.33
CA TYR A 478 -6.65 14.71 16.00
C TYR A 478 -7.77 15.10 16.98
N ARG A 479 -8.80 14.27 17.08
CA ARG A 479 -9.96 14.51 17.95
C ARG A 479 -10.21 13.32 18.85
N ILE A 480 -10.30 13.57 20.14
CA ILE A 480 -10.89 12.61 21.08
C ILE A 480 -12.39 12.51 20.84
N ALA A 481 -13.00 11.42 21.29
CA ALA A 481 -14.45 11.28 21.29
C ALA A 481 -15.13 12.43 22.04
N GLU A 482 -16.34 12.78 21.63
CA GLU A 482 -17.23 13.67 22.39
C GLU A 482 -18.21 12.83 23.24
N GLY A 483 -19.10 13.49 23.99
CA GLY A 483 -20.16 12.79 24.73
C GLY A 483 -19.75 12.26 26.12
N PRO A 484 -20.67 11.54 26.79
CA PRO A 484 -20.51 11.11 28.18
C PRO A 484 -19.45 10.02 28.35
N THR A 485 -19.06 9.80 29.60
CA THR A 485 -18.09 8.77 30.01
C THR A 485 -18.83 7.56 30.59
N LEU A 486 -18.39 6.35 30.22
CA LEU A 486 -18.90 5.08 30.76
C LEU A 486 -18.56 4.94 32.25
N ALA A 487 -19.55 4.57 33.06
CA ALA A 487 -19.42 4.36 34.50
C ALA A 487 -19.44 2.86 34.86
N GLY A 488 -18.89 2.50 36.02
CA GLY A 488 -18.71 1.09 36.45
C GLY A 488 -19.99 0.23 36.42
N VAL A 489 -21.15 0.82 36.74
CA VAL A 489 -22.45 0.11 36.73
C VAL A 489 -22.93 -0.28 35.32
N ASN A 490 -22.34 0.30 34.28
CA ASN A 490 -22.68 0.07 32.87
C ASN A 490 -21.58 -0.68 32.12
N LEU A 491 -20.65 -1.33 32.84
CA LEU A 491 -19.58 -2.09 32.20
C LEU A 491 -20.14 -3.27 31.40
N PRO A 492 -19.56 -3.56 30.22
CA PRO A 492 -19.95 -4.72 29.44
C PRO A 492 -19.75 -6.05 30.17
N ARG A 493 -20.34 -7.11 29.62
CA ARG A 493 -20.29 -8.44 30.25
C ARG A 493 -18.87 -8.99 30.20
N ARG A 494 -18.37 -9.48 31.34
CA ARG A 494 -17.13 -10.25 31.39
C ARG A 494 -17.37 -11.63 30.77
N VAL A 495 -16.57 -11.98 29.77
CA VAL A 495 -16.64 -13.30 29.15
C VAL A 495 -15.84 -14.29 30.00
N THR A 496 -16.51 -15.27 30.62
CA THR A 496 -15.84 -16.44 31.19
C THR A 496 -15.45 -17.34 30.02
N VAL A 497 -14.17 -17.59 29.83
CA VAL A 497 -13.65 -18.46 28.77
C VAL A 497 -14.10 -19.91 29.02
N GLU A 498 -15.31 -20.28 28.56
CA GLU A 498 -15.52 -21.62 28.02
C GLU A 498 -14.96 -21.57 26.61
N GLN A 499 -13.84 -22.27 26.41
CA GLN A 499 -13.07 -22.40 25.16
C GLN A 499 -13.81 -21.98 23.87
N HIS A 500 -13.87 -20.67 23.59
CA HIS A 500 -13.66 -20.23 22.23
C HIS A 500 -12.23 -20.67 21.93
N GLU A 501 -12.05 -21.56 20.95
CA GLU A 501 -10.73 -21.85 20.41
C GLU A 501 -10.06 -20.51 20.15
N ALA A 502 -9.08 -20.18 21.00
CA ALA A 502 -8.22 -19.06 20.76
C ALA A 502 -7.71 -19.21 19.32
N ALA A 503 -7.72 -18.13 18.54
CA ALA A 503 -6.86 -18.08 17.37
C ALA A 503 -5.48 -18.55 17.86
N PRO A 504 -4.93 -19.63 17.31
CA PRO A 504 -3.65 -20.13 17.78
C PRO A 504 -2.65 -18.99 17.65
N THR A 505 -1.91 -18.75 18.74
CA THR A 505 -0.71 -17.93 18.73
C THR A 505 0.11 -18.32 17.49
N PRO A 506 0.73 -17.38 16.75
CA PRO A 506 1.69 -17.76 15.73
C PRO A 506 2.69 -18.69 16.40
N VAL A 507 2.67 -19.96 16.00
CA VAL A 507 3.63 -20.92 16.51
C VAL A 507 4.98 -20.36 16.04
N ALA A 508 5.86 -20.00 16.98
CA ALA A 508 7.24 -19.70 16.67
C ALA A 508 7.75 -20.78 15.69
N PRO A 509 8.54 -20.43 14.65
CA PRO A 509 8.95 -21.40 13.63
C PRO A 509 9.40 -22.67 14.34
N ALA A 510 8.71 -23.77 14.03
CA ALA A 510 8.90 -25.03 14.74
C ALA A 510 10.40 -25.33 14.76
N SER A 511 10.96 -25.48 15.96
CA SER A 511 12.32 -25.98 16.11
C SER A 511 12.43 -27.29 15.34
N GLU A 512 13.43 -27.36 14.47
CA GLU A 512 13.70 -28.49 13.57
C GLU A 512 13.63 -29.82 14.33
N GLN A 513 12.48 -30.49 14.27
CA GLN A 513 12.41 -31.90 14.55
C GLN A 513 12.78 -32.63 13.26
N GLN A 514 14.00 -33.18 13.25
CA GLN A 514 14.40 -34.20 12.29
C GLN A 514 13.41 -35.35 12.36
N THR A 515 12.64 -35.55 11.29
CA THR A 515 11.87 -36.77 11.07
C THR A 515 12.24 -37.42 9.74
N GLU A 516 12.36 -38.74 9.84
CA GLU A 516 12.72 -39.70 8.80
C GLU A 516 11.81 -39.63 7.56
N ASP A 517 12.38 -40.07 6.43
CA ASP A 517 11.80 -40.27 5.09
C ASP A 517 10.26 -40.08 4.99
N THR A 518 9.86 -38.86 4.61
CA THR A 518 8.46 -38.56 4.23
C THR A 518 8.26 -38.92 2.74
N PRO A 519 7.12 -39.54 2.34
CA PRO A 519 6.88 -39.94 0.95
C PRO A 519 6.75 -38.74 0.00
N ALA A 520 6.91 -39.01 -1.32
CA ALA A 520 6.76 -38.04 -2.40
C ALA A 520 5.49 -37.18 -2.29
N ALA A 521 5.62 -35.88 -2.63
CA ALA A 521 4.55 -34.90 -2.64
C ALA A 521 3.27 -35.43 -3.31
N ALA A 522 2.12 -35.26 -2.67
CA ALA A 522 0.83 -35.50 -3.30
C ALA A 522 0.71 -34.62 -4.56
N PRO A 523 0.10 -35.11 -5.66
CA PRO A 523 -0.12 -34.28 -6.84
C PRO A 523 -0.98 -33.07 -6.44
N GLY A 524 -0.43 -31.86 -6.57
CA GLY A 524 -1.12 -30.62 -6.23
C GLY A 524 -2.42 -30.46 -7.01
N LEU A 525 -3.35 -29.69 -6.44
CA LEU A 525 -4.69 -29.52 -7.00
C LEU A 525 -4.65 -28.96 -8.44
N PRO A 526 -5.46 -29.50 -9.37
CA PRO A 526 -5.58 -28.93 -10.71
C PRO A 526 -6.22 -27.54 -10.64
N LEU A 527 -5.60 -26.59 -11.32
CA LEU A 527 -6.08 -25.22 -11.47
C LEU A 527 -6.81 -25.10 -12.82
N GLU A 528 -7.90 -25.86 -12.96
CA GLU A 528 -8.71 -25.87 -14.19
C GLU A 528 -9.81 -24.80 -14.14
N PRO A 529 -9.97 -24.01 -15.22
CA PRO A 529 -11.12 -23.14 -15.37
C PRO A 529 -12.41 -23.95 -15.31
N PHE A 530 -13.44 -23.34 -14.74
CA PHE A 530 -14.76 -23.94 -14.71
C PHE A 530 -15.29 -24.23 -16.11
N LYS A 531 -15.93 -25.39 -16.27
CA LYS A 531 -16.62 -25.81 -17.50
C LYS A 531 -18.10 -26.08 -17.19
N PRO A 532 -19.03 -25.20 -17.60
CA PRO A 532 -20.45 -25.41 -17.34
C PRO A 532 -21.00 -26.62 -18.10
N THR A 533 -22.01 -27.27 -17.52
CA THR A 533 -22.86 -28.21 -18.25
C THR A 533 -23.93 -27.41 -19.01
N LEU A 534 -23.83 -27.38 -20.34
CA LEU A 534 -24.69 -26.60 -21.23
C LEU A 534 -25.47 -27.53 -22.19
N PRO A 535 -26.66 -27.12 -22.70
CA PRO A 535 -27.39 -25.88 -22.37
C PRO A 535 -28.13 -25.99 -21.02
N LEU A 536 -28.36 -24.83 -20.38
CA LEU A 536 -29.09 -24.71 -19.13
C LEU A 536 -30.62 -24.79 -19.34
N ARG A 537 -31.35 -25.30 -18.35
CA ARG A 537 -32.82 -25.36 -18.35
C ARG A 537 -33.39 -24.58 -17.17
N LEU A 538 -34.38 -23.74 -17.45
CA LEU A 538 -35.08 -22.99 -16.41
C LEU A 538 -35.92 -23.91 -15.51
N PRO A 539 -36.09 -23.55 -14.22
CA PRO A 539 -37.02 -24.24 -13.32
C PRO A 539 -38.46 -24.18 -13.85
N SER A 540 -39.27 -25.19 -13.54
CA SER A 540 -40.66 -25.30 -14.01
C SER A 540 -41.55 -24.13 -13.60
N THR A 541 -41.32 -23.59 -12.39
CA THR A 541 -42.03 -22.43 -11.83
C THR A 541 -41.44 -21.08 -12.27
N ARG A 542 -40.26 -21.07 -12.91
CA ARG A 542 -39.44 -19.88 -13.20
C ARG A 542 -39.16 -19.01 -11.97
N LEU A 543 -39.30 -19.59 -10.79
CA LEU A 543 -39.13 -18.93 -9.50
C LEU A 543 -38.48 -19.95 -8.55
N GLN A 544 -37.38 -19.58 -7.92
CA GLN A 544 -36.69 -20.42 -6.94
C GLN A 544 -36.23 -19.58 -5.74
N VAL A 545 -36.48 -20.09 -4.54
CA VAL A 545 -35.91 -19.58 -3.29
C VAL A 545 -34.75 -20.50 -2.93
N LEU A 546 -33.55 -19.95 -2.89
CA LEU A 546 -32.31 -20.70 -2.68
C LEU A 546 -31.70 -20.32 -1.35
N PRO A 547 -31.47 -21.26 -0.42
CA PRO A 547 -30.66 -20.99 0.75
C PRO A 547 -29.22 -20.73 0.31
N LEU A 548 -28.60 -19.67 0.83
CA LEU A 548 -27.19 -19.42 0.63
C LEU A 548 -26.37 -20.43 1.44
N ASN A 549 -25.24 -20.86 0.87
CA ASN A 549 -24.27 -21.63 1.62
C ASN A 549 -23.42 -20.67 2.46
N HIS A 550 -23.42 -20.92 3.76
CA HIS A 550 -22.76 -20.06 4.72
C HIS A 550 -21.22 -20.11 4.65
N GLU A 551 -20.61 -21.22 4.24
CA GLU A 551 -19.13 -21.32 4.18
C GLU A 551 -18.55 -20.63 2.93
N THR A 552 -19.37 -20.38 1.89
CA THR A 552 -18.91 -19.77 0.63
C THR A 552 -19.46 -18.37 0.40
N SER A 553 -20.61 -18.02 0.99
CA SER A 553 -21.21 -16.70 0.84
C SER A 553 -20.65 -15.74 1.88
N TYR A 554 -20.06 -14.63 1.46
CA TYR A 554 -19.55 -13.60 2.36
C TYR A 554 -19.64 -12.22 1.73
N TYR A 555 -19.60 -11.18 2.56
CA TYR A 555 -19.20 -9.86 2.08
C TYR A 555 -17.98 -9.37 2.85
N GLY A 556 -17.28 -8.42 2.28
CA GLY A 556 -16.18 -7.74 2.94
C GLY A 556 -15.96 -6.35 2.40
N ASP A 557 -15.00 -5.67 3.02
CA ASP A 557 -14.49 -4.38 2.57
C ASP A 557 -12.99 -4.34 2.82
N ALA A 558 -12.27 -3.66 1.93
CA ALA A 558 -10.86 -3.37 2.07
C ALA A 558 -10.68 -1.86 1.97
N LEU A 559 -10.35 -1.21 3.08
CA LEU A 559 -10.22 0.23 3.18
C LEU A 559 -8.76 0.62 2.98
N ARG A 560 -8.51 1.47 1.97
CA ARG A 560 -7.21 2.11 1.81
C ARG A 560 -7.21 3.41 2.60
N THR A 561 -6.71 3.36 3.83
CA THR A 561 -6.71 4.50 4.74
C THR A 561 -5.44 5.34 4.56
N VAL A 562 -5.61 6.55 4.02
CA VAL A 562 -4.53 7.46 3.66
C VAL A 562 -4.83 8.89 4.08
N HIS A 563 -3.79 9.70 4.19
CA HIS A 563 -3.90 11.15 4.38
C HIS A 563 -3.17 11.90 3.26
N CYS A 564 -3.82 12.03 2.11
CA CYS A 564 -3.29 12.73 0.95
C CYS A 564 -3.11 14.23 1.26
N ARG A 565 -1.95 14.78 0.89
CA ARG A 565 -1.60 16.19 1.13
C ARG A 565 -2.16 17.14 0.07
N THR A 566 -2.41 16.64 -1.13
CA THR A 566 -2.95 17.44 -2.23
C THR A 566 -4.44 17.12 -2.46
N PRO A 567 -5.27 18.13 -2.79
CA PRO A 567 -6.68 17.90 -3.12
C PRO A 567 -6.88 16.96 -4.33
N GLU A 568 -5.94 16.95 -5.28
CA GLU A 568 -5.99 16.10 -6.46
C GLU A 568 -5.80 14.63 -6.11
N GLU A 569 -4.78 14.30 -5.30
CA GLU A 569 -4.59 12.94 -4.81
C GLU A 569 -5.72 12.53 -3.86
N ALA A 570 -6.17 13.44 -2.99
CA ALA A 570 -7.25 13.18 -2.05
C ALA A 570 -8.58 12.85 -2.75
N LYS A 571 -8.84 13.43 -3.93
CA LYS A 571 -10.05 13.18 -4.69
C LYS A 571 -10.21 11.70 -5.01
N TRP A 572 -9.18 11.09 -5.58
CA TRP A 572 -9.19 9.69 -5.98
C TRP A 572 -8.59 8.75 -4.93
N GLY A 573 -8.01 9.28 -3.85
CA GLY A 573 -7.26 8.51 -2.87
C GLY A 573 -5.93 7.98 -3.39
N SER A 574 -5.33 8.63 -4.38
CA SER A 574 -4.09 8.19 -5.04
C SER A 574 -2.81 8.63 -4.32
N GLY A 575 -2.90 9.05 -3.05
CA GLY A 575 -1.74 9.39 -2.22
C GLY A 575 -0.87 8.17 -1.91
N ARG A 576 0.41 8.40 -1.61
CA ARG A 576 1.41 7.33 -1.47
C ARG A 576 1.45 6.72 -0.05
N GLU A 577 1.29 7.56 0.97
CA GLU A 577 1.42 7.17 2.38
C GLU A 577 0.19 6.41 2.89
N LEU A 578 0.41 5.27 3.56
CA LEU A 578 -0.62 4.45 4.20
C LEU A 578 -0.54 4.63 5.71
N LEU A 579 -1.66 4.97 6.35
CA LEU A 579 -1.66 5.26 7.79
C LEU A 579 -1.38 4.01 8.66
N PHE A 580 -1.69 2.80 8.17
CA PHE A 580 -1.69 1.58 8.98
C PHE A 580 -0.91 0.41 8.34
N GLY A 581 0.08 0.72 7.49
CA GLY A 581 1.01 -0.25 6.90
C GLY A 581 0.42 -1.16 5.79
N GLY A 582 -0.90 -1.18 5.63
CA GLY A 582 -1.65 -1.93 4.63
C GLY A 582 -3.13 -1.53 4.59
N LEU A 583 -3.96 -2.33 3.94
CA LEU A 583 -5.42 -2.16 3.89
C LEU A 583 -6.04 -2.48 5.25
N ALA A 584 -7.10 -1.78 5.65
CA ALA A 584 -7.95 -2.23 6.75
C ALA A 584 -9.04 -3.16 6.18
N MET A 585 -9.02 -4.44 6.54
CA MET A 585 -9.88 -5.47 5.95
C MET A 585 -10.88 -6.04 6.95
N LEU A 586 -12.12 -6.25 6.50
CA LEU A 586 -13.20 -6.93 7.22
C LEU A 586 -13.90 -7.89 6.26
N ASN A 587 -14.14 -9.14 6.67
CA ASN A 587 -15.02 -10.08 5.99
C ASN A 587 -16.07 -10.65 6.95
N SER A 588 -17.21 -11.06 6.41
CA SER A 588 -18.30 -11.67 7.15
C SER A 588 -19.09 -12.68 6.30
N HIS A 589 -19.14 -13.94 6.71
CA HIS A 589 -19.92 -15.00 6.07
C HIS A 589 -21.40 -14.78 6.31
N LEU A 590 -22.19 -14.97 5.26
CA LEU A 590 -23.59 -14.61 5.17
C LEU A 590 -24.49 -15.83 5.32
N ARG A 591 -25.67 -15.63 5.91
CA ARG A 591 -26.78 -16.58 5.98
C ARG A 591 -28.05 -15.90 5.51
N GLY A 592 -28.93 -16.67 4.88
CA GLY A 592 -30.23 -16.21 4.41
C GLY A 592 -30.63 -16.89 3.10
N ASN A 593 -31.60 -16.31 2.43
CA ASN A 593 -32.15 -16.85 1.19
C ASN A 593 -32.02 -15.84 0.04
N LEU A 594 -31.80 -16.35 -1.15
CA LEU A 594 -31.85 -15.61 -2.40
C LEU A 594 -33.06 -16.08 -3.21
N LEU A 595 -33.96 -15.16 -3.54
CA LEU A 595 -35.04 -15.40 -4.48
C LEU A 595 -34.59 -15.00 -5.89
N ILE A 596 -34.71 -15.91 -6.85
CA ILE A 596 -34.50 -15.62 -8.27
C ILE A 596 -35.78 -15.87 -9.05
N ARG A 597 -36.19 -14.88 -9.85
CA ARG A 597 -37.33 -14.93 -10.76
C ARG A 597 -36.84 -14.80 -12.20
N PHE A 598 -37.21 -15.73 -13.06
CA PHE A 598 -36.88 -15.72 -14.49
C PHE A 598 -38.08 -15.28 -15.33
N SER A 599 -37.79 -14.47 -16.33
CA SER A 599 -38.73 -14.10 -17.38
C SER A 599 -38.80 -15.18 -18.47
N GLU A 600 -39.80 -15.08 -19.33
CA GLU A 600 -39.93 -15.98 -20.47
C GLU A 600 -38.76 -15.78 -21.45
N PRO A 601 -38.04 -16.85 -21.87
CA PRO A 601 -36.85 -16.70 -22.70
C PRO A 601 -37.20 -16.27 -24.13
N VAL A 602 -36.40 -15.35 -24.69
CA VAL A 602 -36.45 -14.92 -26.09
C VAL A 602 -35.09 -15.18 -26.72
N ASN A 603 -35.04 -15.97 -27.79
CA ASN A 603 -33.78 -16.39 -28.44
C ASN A 603 -32.78 -16.99 -27.44
N GLN A 604 -33.26 -17.84 -26.53
CA GLN A 604 -32.48 -18.48 -25.46
C GLN A 604 -31.91 -17.52 -24.41
N ILE A 605 -32.29 -16.24 -24.42
CA ILE A 605 -31.93 -15.28 -23.39
C ILE A 605 -33.13 -15.05 -22.47
N THR A 606 -32.94 -15.17 -21.16
CA THR A 606 -33.95 -14.91 -20.14
C THR A 606 -33.46 -13.85 -19.16
N HIS A 607 -34.31 -12.86 -18.90
CA HIS A 607 -34.06 -11.86 -17.86
C HIS A 607 -34.37 -12.43 -16.48
N PHE A 608 -33.49 -12.24 -15.50
CA PHE A 608 -33.74 -12.65 -14.12
C PHE A 608 -33.68 -11.47 -13.15
N GLU A 609 -34.54 -11.51 -12.14
CA GLU A 609 -34.52 -10.61 -10.97
C GLU A 609 -34.09 -11.40 -9.74
N ALA A 610 -33.25 -10.80 -8.90
CA ALA A 610 -32.73 -11.36 -7.66
C ALA A 610 -33.13 -10.49 -6.45
N SER A 611 -33.50 -11.13 -5.34
CA SER A 611 -33.82 -10.43 -4.08
C SER A 611 -33.39 -11.23 -2.86
N LEU A 612 -32.87 -10.52 -1.86
CA LEU A 612 -32.48 -11.02 -0.54
C LEU A 612 -33.67 -11.16 0.43
N GLN A 613 -34.90 -10.88 -0.01
CA GLN A 613 -36.12 -10.96 0.80
C GLN A 613 -36.04 -10.15 2.12
N GLU A 614 -35.85 -10.82 3.25
CA GLU A 614 -35.74 -10.19 4.59
C GLU A 614 -34.33 -9.62 4.86
N GLY A 615 -33.39 -9.86 3.95
CA GLY A 615 -31.97 -9.54 4.08
C GLY A 615 -31.12 -10.75 4.50
N LEU A 616 -29.81 -10.55 4.45
CA LEU A 616 -28.81 -11.51 4.90
C LEU A 616 -28.22 -11.06 6.23
N THR A 617 -27.92 -12.03 7.09
CA THR A 617 -27.19 -11.83 8.35
C THR A 617 -25.78 -12.38 8.20
N GLY A 618 -24.77 -11.64 8.66
CA GLY A 618 -23.38 -12.09 8.68
C GLY A 618 -22.86 -12.31 10.10
N ASP A 619 -21.79 -13.10 10.26
CA ASP A 619 -21.15 -13.21 11.59
C ASP A 619 -20.30 -11.98 11.91
N ASP A 620 -20.06 -11.75 13.21
CA ASP A 620 -19.26 -10.63 13.70
C ASP A 620 -17.77 -10.85 13.45
N GLY A 621 -17.05 -9.76 13.19
CA GLY A 621 -15.63 -9.80 12.85
C GLY A 621 -14.91 -8.51 13.25
N MET A 622 -13.66 -8.38 12.80
CA MET A 622 -12.82 -7.22 13.09
C MET A 622 -12.35 -6.57 11.78
N LEU A 623 -12.54 -5.26 11.67
CA LEU A 623 -11.86 -4.44 10.68
C LEU A 623 -10.44 -4.18 11.17
N THR A 624 -9.44 -4.75 10.51
CA THR A 624 -8.05 -4.74 10.98
C THR A 624 -7.08 -4.36 9.88
N ALA A 625 -6.01 -3.66 10.26
CA ALA A 625 -4.87 -3.42 9.38
C ALA A 625 -3.60 -4.05 9.97
N PRO A 626 -2.55 -4.28 9.17
CA PRO A 626 -1.32 -4.93 9.62
C PRO A 626 -0.61 -4.20 10.78
N GLN A 627 -0.75 -2.87 10.86
CA GLN A 627 -0.22 -2.08 11.97
C GLN A 627 -1.32 -1.27 12.66
N PHE A 628 -1.28 -1.22 14.00
CA PHE A 628 -2.07 -0.37 14.89
C PHE A 628 -3.60 -0.55 14.88
N TYR A 629 -4.26 -0.62 13.72
CA TYR A 629 -5.71 -0.48 13.61
C TYR A 629 -6.50 -1.77 13.80
N ARG A 630 -7.46 -1.75 14.74
CA ARG A 630 -8.45 -2.80 14.99
C ARG A 630 -9.77 -2.17 15.43
N LEU A 631 -10.88 -2.50 14.77
CA LEU A 631 -12.22 -2.02 15.12
C LEU A 631 -13.26 -3.14 14.95
N PRO A 632 -14.10 -3.43 15.96
CA PRO A 632 -15.16 -4.43 15.81
C PRO A 632 -16.20 -4.05 14.74
N GLY A 633 -16.44 -4.99 13.83
CA GLY A 633 -17.54 -4.98 12.87
C GLY A 633 -18.60 -6.00 13.30
N CYS A 634 -19.55 -5.55 14.11
CA CYS A 634 -20.65 -6.35 14.64
C CYS A 634 -21.97 -6.06 13.92
N HIS A 635 -22.94 -6.97 14.07
CA HIS A 635 -24.27 -6.89 13.47
C HIS A 635 -24.24 -6.77 11.95
N ASN A 636 -23.34 -7.54 11.34
CA ASN A 636 -23.16 -7.61 9.91
C ASN A 636 -24.47 -8.01 9.21
N SER A 637 -24.89 -7.19 8.23
CA SER A 637 -26.08 -7.49 7.43
C SER A 637 -26.02 -6.87 6.04
N VAL A 638 -26.69 -7.51 5.09
CA VAL A 638 -26.81 -7.07 3.70
C VAL A 638 -28.28 -7.06 3.33
N LYS A 639 -28.78 -5.96 2.77
CA LYS A 639 -30.17 -5.84 2.32
C LYS A 639 -30.24 -5.32 0.89
N ASP A 640 -31.31 -5.66 0.18
CA ASP A 640 -31.63 -5.02 -1.09
C ASP A 640 -31.87 -3.51 -0.89
N ASP A 641 -31.52 -2.70 -1.88
CA ASP A 641 -32.03 -1.33 -1.94
C ASP A 641 -33.55 -1.37 -2.23
N PRO A 642 -34.39 -0.65 -1.46
CA PRO A 642 -35.84 -0.72 -1.66
C PRO A 642 -36.33 -0.06 -2.96
N ASN A 643 -35.50 0.71 -3.66
CA ASN A 643 -35.87 1.44 -4.87
C ASN A 643 -35.24 0.88 -6.15
N LEU A 644 -34.31 -0.07 -6.05
CA LEU A 644 -33.60 -0.66 -7.18
C LEU A 644 -33.75 -2.18 -7.16
N VAL A 645 -33.84 -2.78 -8.34
CA VAL A 645 -34.00 -4.23 -8.51
C VAL A 645 -32.67 -4.82 -8.99
N SER A 646 -32.14 -5.78 -8.24
CA SER A 646 -30.97 -6.54 -8.67
C SER A 646 -31.37 -7.52 -9.79
N SER A 647 -30.66 -7.53 -10.91
CA SER A 647 -31.05 -8.29 -12.10
C SER A 647 -29.91 -8.57 -13.06
N GLY A 648 -30.18 -9.39 -14.09
CA GLY A 648 -29.29 -9.65 -15.22
C GLY A 648 -29.97 -10.46 -16.31
N ASP A 649 -29.24 -10.73 -17.40
CA ASP A 649 -29.72 -11.52 -18.55
C ASP A 649 -28.86 -12.77 -18.70
N LEU A 650 -29.48 -13.95 -18.67
CA LEU A 650 -28.83 -15.25 -18.82
C LEU A 650 -29.06 -15.82 -20.23
N ASN A 651 -27.99 -16.16 -20.93
CA ASN A 651 -28.04 -16.98 -22.14
C ASN A 651 -28.03 -18.47 -21.76
N LEU A 652 -29.09 -19.19 -22.12
CA LEU A 652 -29.27 -20.60 -21.77
C LEU A 652 -28.36 -21.55 -22.56
N ASP A 653 -27.91 -21.16 -23.76
CA ASP A 653 -27.02 -21.99 -24.57
C ASP A 653 -25.57 -21.86 -24.13
N THR A 654 -25.12 -20.65 -23.78
CA THR A 654 -23.72 -20.38 -23.41
C THR A 654 -23.48 -20.32 -21.90
N GLY A 655 -24.53 -20.16 -21.09
CA GLY A 655 -24.43 -19.89 -19.66
C GLY A 655 -23.93 -18.48 -19.31
N GLU A 656 -23.70 -17.64 -20.32
CA GLU A 656 -23.20 -16.27 -20.13
C GLU A 656 -24.26 -15.40 -19.45
N VAL A 657 -23.82 -14.63 -18.45
CA VAL A 657 -24.66 -13.62 -17.80
C VAL A 657 -24.17 -12.23 -18.21
N THR A 658 -25.09 -11.43 -18.73
CA THR A 658 -24.85 -10.04 -19.16
C THR A 658 -25.83 -9.09 -18.48
N SER A 659 -25.70 -7.78 -18.70
CA SER A 659 -26.57 -6.75 -18.13
C SER A 659 -26.71 -6.81 -16.60
N LEU A 660 -25.68 -7.32 -15.92
CA LEU A 660 -25.70 -7.57 -14.48
C LEU A 660 -25.69 -6.25 -13.69
N ALA A 661 -26.63 -6.11 -12.75
CA ALA A 661 -26.68 -4.99 -11.82
C ALA A 661 -27.23 -5.48 -10.48
N PHE A 662 -26.44 -5.39 -9.42
CA PHE A 662 -26.84 -5.74 -8.06
C PHE A 662 -26.68 -4.53 -7.14
N HIS A 663 -27.65 -4.30 -6.25
CA HIS A 663 -27.71 -3.09 -5.42
C HIS A 663 -27.97 -3.45 -3.96
N PHE A 664 -26.98 -3.18 -3.10
CA PHE A 664 -27.00 -3.59 -1.70
C PHE A 664 -26.79 -2.44 -0.73
N ARG A 665 -27.35 -2.61 0.47
CA ARG A 665 -27.07 -1.81 1.66
C ARG A 665 -26.38 -2.68 2.69
N PHE A 666 -25.12 -2.35 2.97
CA PHE A 666 -24.31 -3.00 3.99
C PHE A 666 -24.47 -2.28 5.32
N MET A 667 -24.57 -3.04 6.41
CA MET A 667 -24.69 -2.51 7.77
C MET A 667 -23.81 -3.32 8.71
N ASN A 668 -22.96 -2.61 9.46
CA ASN A 668 -22.22 -3.11 10.62
C ASN A 668 -21.73 -1.92 11.47
N THR A 669 -21.22 -2.18 12.67
CA THR A 669 -20.72 -1.14 13.59
C THR A 669 -19.50 -0.37 13.06
N ALA A 670 -18.62 -1.00 12.27
CA ALA A 670 -17.45 -0.35 11.69
C ALA A 670 -17.84 0.66 10.60
N LEU A 671 -18.72 0.28 9.66
CA LEU A 671 -19.28 1.20 8.66
C LEU A 671 -20.08 2.33 9.33
N LEU A 672 -20.85 2.01 10.37
CA LEU A 672 -21.57 3.02 11.15
C LEU A 672 -20.61 4.05 11.77
N SER A 673 -19.46 3.61 12.29
CA SER A 673 -18.45 4.51 12.86
C SER A 673 -17.92 5.50 11.82
N LEU A 674 -17.69 5.03 10.58
CA LEU A 674 -17.21 5.87 9.48
C LEU A 674 -18.28 6.88 9.05
N VAL A 675 -19.54 6.46 8.94
CA VAL A 675 -20.67 7.34 8.64
C VAL A 675 -20.86 8.38 9.74
N ARG A 676 -20.73 8.00 11.01
CA ARG A 676 -20.85 8.94 12.15
C ARG A 676 -19.70 9.94 12.21
N ALA A 677 -18.48 9.50 11.89
CA ALA A 677 -17.32 10.39 11.78
C ALA A 677 -17.45 11.40 10.62
N ASN A 678 -18.29 11.09 9.62
CA ASN A 678 -18.48 11.89 8.41
C ASN A 678 -19.98 12.15 8.16
N PRO A 679 -20.62 13.11 8.84
CA PRO A 679 -22.08 13.32 8.80
C PRO A 679 -22.70 13.60 7.41
N LYS A 680 -21.88 13.92 6.41
CA LYS A 680 -22.28 14.15 5.01
C LYS A 680 -22.12 12.90 4.13
N PHE A 681 -21.88 11.73 4.72
CA PHE A 681 -21.83 10.47 3.98
C PHE A 681 -23.12 10.28 3.17
N PRO A 682 -23.03 9.98 1.86
CA PRO A 682 -24.22 9.84 1.04
C PRO A 682 -25.00 8.60 1.45
N ASP A 683 -26.32 8.72 1.45
CA ASP A 683 -27.22 7.60 1.62
C ASP A 683 -27.56 6.98 0.26
N VAL A 684 -26.57 6.33 -0.35
CA VAL A 684 -26.70 5.64 -1.65
C VAL A 684 -26.37 4.16 -1.50
N PRO A 685 -27.06 3.26 -2.23
CA PRO A 685 -26.71 1.85 -2.22
C PRO A 685 -25.36 1.62 -2.88
N ILE A 686 -24.67 0.57 -2.43
CA ILE A 686 -23.46 0.08 -3.07
C ILE A 686 -23.90 -0.82 -4.22
N SER A 687 -23.45 -0.49 -5.43
CA SER A 687 -23.87 -1.18 -6.66
C SER A 687 -22.72 -2.00 -7.24
N PHE A 688 -23.06 -3.10 -7.90
CA PHE A 688 -22.13 -4.04 -8.51
C PHE A 688 -22.57 -4.38 -9.94
N PRO A 689 -21.81 -3.98 -10.98
CA PRO A 689 -20.67 -3.06 -10.89
C PRO A 689 -21.10 -1.64 -10.47
N GLY A 690 -20.23 -0.92 -9.75
CA GLY A 690 -20.47 0.46 -9.33
C GLY A 690 -19.93 1.49 -10.32
N LEU A 691 -19.53 2.67 -9.83
CA LEU A 691 -18.91 3.73 -10.66
C LEU A 691 -17.63 3.23 -11.35
N TYR A 692 -16.84 2.46 -10.60
CA TYR A 692 -15.66 1.76 -11.05
C TYR A 692 -15.64 0.43 -10.29
N GLY A 693 -15.74 -0.68 -11.00
CA GLY A 693 -15.90 -2.01 -10.40
C GLY A 693 -16.38 -3.02 -11.41
N SER A 694 -16.28 -4.29 -11.05
CA SER A 694 -16.73 -5.41 -11.87
C SER A 694 -17.60 -6.35 -11.07
N ALA A 695 -18.43 -7.08 -11.79
CA ALA A 695 -19.25 -8.14 -11.24
C ALA A 695 -19.45 -9.25 -12.26
N TRP A 696 -19.59 -10.48 -11.76
CA TRP A 696 -20.00 -11.62 -12.57
C TRP A 696 -21.00 -12.47 -11.81
N ALA A 697 -21.87 -13.14 -12.56
CA ALA A 697 -22.80 -14.13 -12.04
C ALA A 697 -22.73 -15.40 -12.87
N ARG A 698 -23.14 -16.52 -12.28
CA ARG A 698 -23.12 -17.85 -12.88
C ARG A 698 -24.32 -18.64 -12.42
N PHE A 699 -24.88 -19.39 -13.37
CA PHE A 699 -25.89 -20.41 -13.10
C PHE A 699 -25.35 -21.79 -13.47
N GLU A 700 -25.65 -22.79 -12.63
CA GLU A 700 -25.24 -24.18 -12.85
C GLU A 700 -26.46 -25.11 -12.76
N GLN A 701 -26.56 -26.07 -13.69
CA GLN A 701 -27.67 -27.01 -13.72
C GLN A 701 -27.61 -27.98 -12.53
N ARG A 702 -28.67 -28.02 -11.72
CA ARG A 702 -28.83 -29.03 -10.67
C ARG A 702 -29.59 -30.25 -11.16
N ALA A 703 -29.38 -31.38 -10.48
CA ALA A 703 -30.08 -32.63 -10.75
C ALA A 703 -31.59 -32.57 -10.50
N ASP A 704 -32.05 -31.67 -9.61
CA ASP A 704 -33.47 -31.44 -9.30
C ASP A 704 -34.18 -30.50 -10.29
N GLY A 705 -33.46 -30.01 -11.32
CA GLY A 705 -33.99 -29.09 -12.33
C GLY A 705 -33.97 -27.61 -11.92
N ASN A 706 -33.54 -27.28 -10.70
CA ASN A 706 -33.22 -25.90 -10.33
C ASN A 706 -31.85 -25.48 -10.88
N LEU A 707 -31.52 -24.19 -10.72
CA LEU A 707 -30.20 -23.67 -11.06
C LEU A 707 -29.48 -23.24 -9.77
N ASP A 708 -28.27 -23.73 -9.51
CA ASP A 708 -27.41 -23.11 -8.50
C ASP A 708 -26.95 -21.74 -8.99
N PHE A 709 -26.69 -20.83 -8.05
CA PHE A 709 -26.30 -19.45 -8.36
C PHE A 709 -25.03 -19.08 -7.60
N SER A 710 -24.09 -18.47 -8.32
CA SER A 710 -22.91 -17.84 -7.75
C SER A 710 -22.73 -16.43 -8.32
N PHE A 711 -22.43 -15.47 -7.46
CA PHE A 711 -22.22 -14.08 -7.82
C PHE A 711 -21.02 -13.53 -7.06
N PHE A 712 -20.15 -12.81 -7.75
CA PHE A 712 -19.12 -11.99 -7.13
C PHE A 712 -19.21 -10.57 -7.68
N GLY A 713 -19.14 -9.59 -6.80
CA GLY A 713 -19.07 -8.18 -7.17
C GLY A 713 -18.03 -7.47 -6.31
N THR A 714 -17.31 -6.55 -6.92
CA THR A 714 -16.42 -5.60 -6.25
C THR A 714 -16.67 -4.20 -6.80
N THR A 715 -16.47 -3.17 -5.97
CA THR A 715 -16.57 -1.78 -6.43
C THR A 715 -15.60 -0.90 -5.68
N PHE A 716 -15.18 0.17 -6.34
CA PHE A 716 -14.35 1.22 -5.80
C PHE A 716 -15.20 2.42 -5.38
N VAL A 717 -14.97 2.91 -4.16
CA VAL A 717 -15.64 4.11 -3.63
C VAL A 717 -14.59 5.12 -3.15
N PRO A 718 -14.22 6.11 -3.98
CA PRO A 718 -13.31 7.17 -3.58
C PRO A 718 -14.04 8.20 -2.72
N LEU A 719 -13.84 8.18 -1.40
CA LEU A 719 -14.58 9.08 -0.50
C LEU A 719 -14.30 10.56 -0.79
N GLY A 720 -13.13 10.90 -1.34
CA GLY A 720 -12.78 12.28 -1.68
C GLY A 720 -13.61 12.89 -2.82
N MET A 721 -14.25 12.07 -3.66
CA MET A 721 -15.23 12.52 -4.65
C MET A 721 -16.65 12.59 -4.08
N VAL A 722 -16.90 11.78 -3.06
CA VAL A 722 -18.22 11.54 -2.51
C VAL A 722 -18.54 12.55 -1.40
N LEU A 723 -17.55 12.91 -0.58
CA LEU A 723 -17.69 13.80 0.56
C LEU A 723 -17.20 15.21 0.23
N THR A 724 -17.93 16.22 0.69
CA THR A 724 -17.53 17.64 0.52
C THR A 724 -16.63 18.16 1.64
N ASP A 725 -16.64 17.51 2.80
CA ASP A 725 -15.84 17.89 3.96
C ASP A 725 -14.59 17.01 4.05
N PRO A 726 -13.49 17.49 4.66
CA PRO A 726 -12.30 16.67 4.88
C PRO A 726 -12.64 15.39 5.63
N ILE A 727 -12.23 14.26 5.06
CA ILE A 727 -12.55 12.93 5.58
C ILE A 727 -11.88 12.71 6.94
N ARG A 728 -12.66 12.12 7.85
CA ARG A 728 -12.23 11.72 9.18
C ARG A 728 -12.33 10.21 9.32
N PHE A 729 -11.25 9.58 9.79
CA PHE A 729 -11.24 8.15 10.06
C PHE A 729 -11.49 7.88 11.54
N PRO A 730 -12.45 7.00 11.89
CA PRO A 730 -12.77 6.69 13.28
C PRO A 730 -11.71 5.76 13.89
N LEU A 731 -11.32 6.06 15.13
CA LEU A 731 -10.55 5.16 15.99
C LEU A 731 -11.50 4.41 16.95
N PRO A 732 -11.12 3.25 17.51
CA PRO A 732 -11.98 2.44 18.39
C PRO A 732 -12.14 3.05 19.80
N PHE A 733 -12.22 4.37 19.91
CA PHE A 733 -12.48 5.07 21.17
C PHE A 733 -13.76 5.87 21.01
N CYS A 734 -14.81 5.51 21.75
CA CYS A 734 -16.07 6.21 21.64
C CYS A 734 -16.79 6.35 22.98
N SER A 735 -17.63 7.36 23.09
CA SER A 735 -18.57 7.47 24.21
C SER A 735 -19.69 6.41 24.12
N PRO A 736 -20.45 6.19 25.20
CA PRO A 736 -21.63 5.31 25.18
C PRO A 736 -22.69 5.71 24.14
N THR A 737 -22.66 6.94 23.63
CA THR A 737 -23.53 7.42 22.55
C THR A 737 -22.96 7.19 21.16
N LEU A 738 -21.84 6.46 21.04
CA LEU A 738 -21.11 6.14 19.81
C LEU A 738 -20.65 7.39 19.05
N GLU A 739 -20.08 8.36 19.77
CA GLU A 739 -19.29 9.45 19.18
C GLU A 739 -17.81 9.04 19.22
N PHE A 740 -17.17 8.93 18.07
CA PHE A 740 -15.84 8.34 17.95
C PHE A 740 -14.74 9.40 17.99
N ALA A 741 -13.59 9.03 18.55
CA ALA A 741 -12.33 9.71 18.29
C ALA A 741 -11.99 9.57 16.80
N THR A 742 -11.37 10.60 16.22
CA THR A 742 -11.09 10.63 14.78
C THR A 742 -9.75 11.26 14.44
N ILE A 743 -9.18 10.81 13.32
CA ILE A 743 -7.98 11.37 12.71
C ILE A 743 -8.26 11.85 11.28
N PRO A 744 -7.52 12.85 10.76
CA PRO A 744 -7.60 13.22 9.36
C PRO A 744 -7.22 12.05 8.44
N ALA A 745 -7.99 11.80 7.39
CA ALA A 745 -7.72 10.73 6.42
C ALA A 745 -8.23 11.10 5.01
N ALA A 746 -7.78 12.26 4.52
CA ALA A 746 -8.14 12.74 3.20
C ALA A 746 -7.67 11.73 2.14
N GLY A 747 -8.59 11.29 1.27
CA GLY A 747 -8.31 10.29 0.25
C GLY A 747 -8.55 8.84 0.65
N THR A 748 -9.13 8.55 1.82
CA THR A 748 -9.59 7.19 2.13
C THR A 748 -10.50 6.63 1.04
N GLN A 749 -10.29 5.37 0.68
CA GLN A 749 -11.06 4.62 -0.32
C GLN A 749 -11.68 3.39 0.34
N LEU A 750 -12.86 2.99 -0.14
CA LEU A 750 -13.46 1.70 0.21
C LEU A 750 -13.44 0.81 -1.04
N HIS A 751 -13.30 -0.50 -0.81
CA HIS A 751 -13.41 -1.53 -1.82
C HIS A 751 -14.41 -2.61 -1.36
N PRO A 752 -15.71 -2.29 -1.27
CA PRO A 752 -16.72 -3.26 -0.88
C PRO A 752 -16.75 -4.39 -1.91
N HIS A 753 -16.86 -5.61 -1.41
CA HIS A 753 -16.98 -6.80 -2.24
C HIS A 753 -17.93 -7.80 -1.59
N ILE A 754 -18.56 -8.63 -2.42
CA ILE A 754 -19.53 -9.61 -1.96
C ILE A 754 -19.50 -10.84 -2.87
N HIS A 755 -19.50 -12.01 -2.25
CA HIS A 755 -19.68 -13.29 -2.90
C HIS A 755 -20.95 -13.95 -2.35
N LEU A 756 -21.89 -14.30 -3.23
CA LEU A 756 -23.10 -15.05 -2.89
C LEU A 756 -23.05 -16.38 -3.62
N SER A 757 -23.22 -17.49 -2.91
CA SER A 757 -23.22 -18.81 -3.53
C SER A 757 -24.19 -19.76 -2.83
N THR A 758 -24.91 -20.55 -3.61
CA THR A 758 -25.75 -21.66 -3.09
C THR A 758 -24.97 -22.95 -2.93
N LYS A 759 -23.72 -23.00 -3.42
CA LYS A 759 -22.89 -24.20 -3.44
C LYS A 759 -21.99 -24.27 -2.20
N PRO A 760 -21.76 -25.48 -1.65
CA PRO A 760 -20.71 -25.68 -0.66
C PRO A 760 -19.32 -25.41 -1.26
N PRO A 761 -18.29 -25.22 -0.43
CA PRO A 761 -16.92 -25.20 -0.88
C PRO A 761 -16.61 -26.50 -1.65
N GLU A 762 -15.70 -26.43 -2.62
CA GLU A 762 -15.27 -27.63 -3.33
C GLU A 762 -14.61 -28.60 -2.34
N GLU A 763 -15.10 -29.83 -2.25
CA GLU A 763 -14.46 -30.87 -1.44
C GLU A 763 -13.21 -31.38 -2.14
N ALA A 764 -12.14 -31.57 -1.37
CA ALA A 764 -10.90 -32.05 -1.92
C ALA A 764 -10.22 -33.02 -0.94
N GLU A 765 -10.34 -34.33 -1.23
CA GLU A 765 -9.77 -35.40 -0.41
C GLU A 765 -8.24 -35.49 -0.58
N GLY A 766 -7.51 -35.73 0.51
CA GLY A 766 -6.07 -36.01 0.48
C GLY A 766 -5.17 -34.77 0.36
N ILE A 767 -5.71 -33.56 0.53
CA ILE A 767 -4.93 -32.32 0.52
C ILE A 767 -4.47 -31.96 1.92
N ILE A 768 -3.24 -31.47 2.00
CA ILE A 768 -2.69 -30.85 3.20
C ILE A 768 -3.13 -29.38 3.16
N PRO A 769 -4.02 -28.94 4.07
CA PRO A 769 -4.48 -27.57 4.06
C PRO A 769 -3.32 -26.60 4.34
N PRO A 770 -3.22 -25.45 3.64
CA PRO A 770 -2.16 -24.50 3.91
C PRO A 770 -2.42 -23.81 5.25
N ASP A 771 -1.45 -23.86 6.16
CA ASP A 771 -1.43 -22.97 7.31
C ASP A 771 -1.15 -21.53 6.83
N LEU A 772 -2.19 -20.68 6.79
CA LEU A 772 -2.09 -19.31 6.32
C LEU A 772 -2.03 -18.35 7.51
N PRO A 773 -1.12 -17.37 7.50
CA PRO A 773 -1.06 -16.38 8.57
C PRO A 773 -2.27 -15.43 8.51
N THR A 774 -2.52 -14.71 9.60
CA THR A 774 -3.55 -13.68 9.68
C THR A 774 -2.95 -12.30 9.92
N ASN A 775 -3.68 -11.26 9.49
CA ASN A 775 -3.36 -9.84 9.66
C ASN A 775 -1.87 -9.51 9.38
N THR A 776 -1.33 -10.02 8.28
CA THR A 776 0.08 -9.91 7.90
C THR A 776 0.25 -9.62 6.42
N ILE A 777 1.46 -9.27 6.02
CA ILE A 777 1.85 -9.09 4.62
C ILE A 777 3.02 -10.02 4.33
N LEU A 778 2.87 -10.87 3.30
CA LEU A 778 3.93 -11.72 2.79
C LEU A 778 4.30 -11.34 1.36
N GLU A 779 5.59 -11.42 1.05
CA GLU A 779 6.12 -11.24 -0.31
C GLU A 779 6.47 -12.59 -0.93
N PHE A 780 6.02 -12.80 -2.16
CA PHE A 780 6.27 -13.98 -2.98
C PHE A 780 7.10 -13.61 -4.20
N THR A 781 8.01 -14.51 -4.60
CA THR A 781 8.78 -14.38 -5.84
C THR A 781 8.14 -15.26 -6.91
N PRO A 782 7.66 -14.70 -8.02
CA PRO A 782 7.18 -15.44 -9.18
C PRO A 782 8.27 -16.35 -9.75
N HIS A 783 7.90 -17.59 -10.07
CA HIS A 783 8.72 -18.43 -10.93
C HIS A 783 8.41 -18.08 -12.39
N SER A 784 9.31 -17.34 -13.04
CA SER A 784 9.09 -16.75 -14.37
C SER A 784 8.88 -17.77 -15.48
N HIS A 785 9.15 -19.07 -15.27
CA HIS A 785 8.76 -20.10 -16.23
C HIS A 785 7.24 -20.27 -16.29
N HIS A 786 6.56 -20.13 -15.16
CA HIS A 786 5.13 -20.39 -14.96
C HIS A 786 4.31 -19.11 -14.70
N THR A 787 4.91 -17.94 -14.91
CA THR A 787 4.27 -16.64 -14.70
C THR A 787 4.31 -15.85 -15.98
N SER A 788 3.18 -15.68 -16.64
CA SER A 788 3.11 -15.11 -18.00
C SER A 788 1.83 -14.31 -18.24
N TYR A 789 1.95 -13.41 -19.20
CA TYR A 789 0.81 -12.79 -19.87
C TYR A 789 0.84 -13.18 -21.35
N GLY A 790 -0.33 -13.40 -21.95
CA GLY A 790 -0.45 -13.64 -23.38
C GLY A 790 -1.88 -13.55 -23.90
N ASP A 791 -2.06 -13.90 -25.17
CA ASP A 791 -3.32 -13.82 -25.91
C ASP A 791 -3.32 -14.83 -27.07
N GLU A 792 -4.46 -15.50 -27.27
CA GLU A 792 -4.78 -16.21 -28.51
C GLU A 792 -5.58 -15.30 -29.45
N PHE A 793 -4.91 -14.83 -30.50
CA PHE A 793 -5.47 -13.92 -31.49
C PHE A 793 -6.32 -14.67 -32.51
N GLY A 794 -7.62 -14.79 -32.24
CA GLY A 794 -8.64 -15.28 -33.16
C GLY A 794 -9.18 -14.20 -34.09
N LEU A 795 -8.29 -13.46 -34.78
CA LEU A 795 -8.68 -12.34 -35.65
C LEU A 795 -8.88 -12.79 -37.11
N ASN A 796 -10.08 -12.59 -37.64
CA ASN A 796 -10.42 -12.98 -39.01
C ASN A 796 -10.10 -11.85 -40.00
N ALA A 797 -8.93 -11.90 -40.63
CA ALA A 797 -8.57 -11.03 -41.76
C ALA A 797 -7.67 -11.79 -42.76
N GLU A 798 -7.80 -11.50 -44.06
CA GLU A 798 -7.04 -12.19 -45.12
C GLU A 798 -5.53 -12.03 -44.93
N GLU A 799 -5.14 -10.86 -44.44
CA GLU A 799 -3.78 -10.42 -44.19
C GLU A 799 -3.07 -11.29 -43.16
N PHE A 800 -3.77 -11.78 -42.13
CA PHE A 800 -3.18 -12.66 -41.10
C PHE A 800 -3.00 -14.10 -41.60
N GLY A 801 -3.97 -14.60 -42.38
CA GLY A 801 -3.96 -15.98 -42.89
C GLY A 801 -4.29 -17.06 -41.86
N GLY A 802 -4.71 -16.69 -40.65
CA GLY A 802 -5.09 -17.58 -39.55
C GLY A 802 -4.80 -16.94 -38.19
N GLY A 803 -5.06 -17.66 -37.09
CA GLY A 803 -4.80 -17.17 -35.74
C GLY A 803 -3.31 -17.24 -35.33
N ALA A 804 -3.00 -16.63 -34.19
CA ALA A 804 -1.66 -16.66 -33.60
C ALA A 804 -1.73 -16.63 -32.07
N THR A 805 -0.71 -17.14 -31.39
CA THR A 805 -0.58 -17.03 -29.93
C THR A 805 0.62 -16.16 -29.60
N GLY A 806 0.39 -15.07 -28.88
CA GLY A 806 1.44 -14.19 -28.34
C GLY A 806 1.56 -14.38 -26.84
N ARG A 807 2.79 -14.45 -26.31
CA ARG A 807 3.01 -14.47 -24.86
C ARG A 807 4.39 -13.96 -24.47
N SER A 808 4.47 -13.38 -23.29
CA SER A 808 5.70 -12.99 -22.62
C SER A 808 5.74 -13.59 -21.21
N GLN A 809 6.90 -14.15 -20.85
CA GLN A 809 7.19 -14.51 -19.47
C GLN A 809 7.45 -13.26 -18.64
N LEU A 810 7.01 -13.28 -17.39
CA LEU A 810 6.98 -12.15 -16.48
C LEU A 810 7.92 -12.36 -15.28
N THR A 811 8.55 -11.28 -14.84
CA THR A 811 9.36 -11.21 -13.62
C THR A 811 8.88 -10.08 -12.73
N GLY A 812 8.96 -10.27 -11.42
CA GLY A 812 8.66 -9.25 -10.43
C GLY A 812 8.45 -9.82 -9.03
N ARG A 813 7.45 -9.31 -8.31
CA ARG A 813 7.05 -9.79 -6.98
C ARG A 813 5.52 -9.83 -6.85
N VAL A 814 5.00 -10.70 -6.00
CA VAL A 814 3.59 -10.69 -5.59
C VAL A 814 3.54 -10.41 -4.10
N GLU A 815 2.75 -9.43 -3.69
CA GLU A 815 2.46 -9.18 -2.29
C GLU A 815 1.07 -9.71 -1.98
N ILE A 816 0.96 -10.41 -0.86
CA ILE A 816 -0.32 -10.92 -0.37
C ILE A 816 -0.48 -10.40 1.04
N GLN A 817 -1.48 -9.53 1.22
CA GLN A 817 -1.96 -9.14 2.53
C GLN A 817 -3.03 -10.13 2.96
N PHE A 818 -2.84 -10.74 4.12
CA PHE A 818 -3.82 -11.58 4.79
C PHE A 818 -4.55 -10.75 5.84
N GLY A 819 -5.88 -10.78 5.83
CA GLY A 819 -6.70 -10.21 6.91
C GLY A 819 -6.87 -11.18 8.08
N GLU A 820 -7.83 -10.90 8.95
CA GLU A 820 -8.17 -11.81 10.06
C GLU A 820 -8.85 -13.09 9.57
N ARG A 821 -8.70 -14.16 10.37
CA ARG A 821 -9.47 -15.38 10.15
C ARG A 821 -10.93 -15.13 10.47
N PHE A 822 -11.79 -15.61 9.59
CA PHE A 822 -13.23 -15.55 9.74
C PHE A 822 -13.84 -16.92 9.40
N GLY A 823 -14.34 -17.62 10.42
CA GLY A 823 -14.77 -19.00 10.32
C GLY A 823 -13.64 -19.91 9.79
N ASN A 824 -13.91 -20.55 8.66
CA ASN A 824 -12.95 -21.41 7.97
C ASN A 824 -12.24 -20.71 6.79
N SER A 825 -12.21 -19.39 6.79
CA SER A 825 -11.57 -18.62 5.72
C SER A 825 -10.66 -17.50 6.23
N VAL A 826 -9.71 -17.08 5.41
CA VAL A 826 -8.90 -15.89 5.63
C VAL A 826 -9.06 -14.97 4.42
N SER A 827 -9.33 -13.69 4.66
CA SER A 827 -9.41 -12.70 3.59
C SER A 827 -8.03 -12.37 3.06
N VAL A 828 -7.94 -12.14 1.75
CA VAL A 828 -6.68 -11.80 1.08
C VAL A 828 -6.84 -10.64 0.13
N ALA A 829 -5.79 -9.83 0.02
CA ALA A 829 -5.60 -8.88 -1.06
C ALA A 829 -4.28 -9.19 -1.77
N VAL A 830 -4.31 -9.31 -3.09
CA VAL A 830 -3.18 -9.68 -3.93
C VAL A 830 -2.76 -8.48 -4.77
N ALA A 831 -1.46 -8.19 -4.82
CA ALA A 831 -0.91 -7.15 -5.68
C ALA A 831 0.38 -7.60 -6.37
N SER A 832 0.56 -7.19 -7.63
CA SER A 832 1.73 -7.50 -8.48
C SER A 832 2.66 -6.30 -8.56
N PHE A 833 3.97 -6.52 -8.40
CA PHE A 833 4.98 -5.48 -8.37
C PHE A 833 6.15 -5.76 -9.31
N ALA A 834 6.86 -4.69 -9.61
CA ALA A 834 8.17 -4.78 -10.23
C ALA A 834 9.17 -5.59 -9.36
N PRO A 835 10.23 -6.15 -9.98
CA PRO A 835 11.30 -6.85 -9.27
C PRO A 835 11.83 -6.10 -8.04
N GLY A 836 12.23 -6.85 -7.01
CA GLY A 836 12.72 -6.25 -5.77
C GLY A 836 14.05 -5.53 -5.95
N GLY A 837 14.25 -4.44 -5.19
CA GLY A 837 15.48 -3.64 -5.24
C GLY A 837 15.60 -2.71 -6.45
N LEU A 838 14.53 -2.55 -7.23
CA LEU A 838 14.43 -1.52 -8.26
C LEU A 838 14.12 -0.17 -7.59
N LEU A 839 15.14 0.66 -7.41
CA LEU A 839 15.00 1.99 -6.77
C LEU A 839 14.36 3.04 -7.69
N TYR A 840 14.32 2.73 -8.98
CA TYR A 840 13.59 3.47 -9.99
C TYR A 840 12.86 2.47 -10.87
N ALA A 841 11.53 2.48 -10.79
CA ALA A 841 10.67 1.68 -11.66
C ALA A 841 9.91 2.66 -12.57
N PRO A 842 10.44 3.03 -13.75
CA PRO A 842 9.81 3.97 -14.68
C PRO A 842 8.49 3.45 -15.29
N ASN A 843 7.94 2.35 -14.77
CA ASN A 843 6.73 1.76 -15.29
C ASN A 843 5.50 2.34 -14.56
N PRO A 844 4.50 2.81 -15.31
CA PRO A 844 4.46 2.91 -16.78
C PRO A 844 5.22 4.13 -17.32
N PRO A 845 5.90 4.01 -18.48
CA PRO A 845 6.43 5.18 -19.19
C PRO A 845 5.29 6.12 -19.63
N PRO A 846 5.56 7.42 -19.83
CA PRO A 846 4.57 8.37 -20.34
C PRO A 846 3.92 7.87 -21.63
N SER A 847 2.60 7.77 -21.64
CA SER A 847 1.78 7.27 -22.75
C SER A 847 0.36 7.84 -22.67
N THR A 848 -0.45 7.67 -23.72
CA THR A 848 -1.88 8.05 -23.70
C THR A 848 -2.64 7.35 -22.57
N LEU A 849 -2.22 6.14 -22.19
CA LEU A 849 -2.77 5.40 -21.06
C LEU A 849 -2.51 6.14 -19.74
N THR A 850 -1.27 6.56 -19.49
CA THR A 850 -0.89 7.26 -18.25
C THR A 850 -1.45 8.67 -18.18
N GLU A 851 -1.56 9.37 -19.31
CA GLU A 851 -2.10 10.74 -19.38
C GLU A 851 -3.59 10.82 -19.07
N THR A 852 -4.33 9.73 -19.32
CA THR A 852 -5.79 9.70 -19.15
C THR A 852 -6.24 8.97 -17.89
N PHE A 853 -5.30 8.33 -17.17
CA PHE A 853 -5.61 7.62 -15.94
C PHE A 853 -5.87 8.61 -14.78
N PRO A 854 -6.97 8.49 -14.03
CA PRO A 854 -7.40 9.52 -13.08
C PRO A 854 -6.58 9.58 -11.78
N GLY A 855 -5.58 8.71 -11.61
CA GLY A 855 -4.68 8.72 -10.47
C GLY A 855 -3.30 8.17 -10.83
N ARG A 856 -2.51 7.84 -9.81
CA ARG A 856 -1.14 7.35 -9.99
C ARG A 856 -1.13 5.85 -10.26
N LEU A 857 -0.31 5.45 -11.23
CA LEU A 857 0.06 4.07 -11.51
C LEU A 857 1.42 3.76 -10.89
N TYR A 858 1.67 2.49 -10.59
CA TYR A 858 2.95 2.01 -10.06
C TYR A 858 3.46 0.82 -10.88
N GLY A 859 4.75 0.51 -10.73
CA GLY A 859 5.40 -0.53 -11.51
C GLY A 859 4.96 -1.93 -11.10
N GLY A 860 4.41 -2.69 -12.06
CA GLY A 860 4.08 -4.11 -11.93
C GLY A 860 5.11 -5.01 -12.61
N PHE A 861 4.67 -6.21 -13.01
CA PHE A 861 5.54 -7.19 -13.66
C PHE A 861 6.18 -6.68 -14.95
N GLN A 862 7.43 -7.08 -15.15
CA GLN A 862 8.21 -6.80 -16.35
C GLN A 862 8.30 -8.05 -17.21
N GLY A 863 8.17 -7.89 -18.53
CA GLY A 863 8.24 -8.98 -19.49
C GLY A 863 9.42 -8.88 -20.45
N HIS A 864 9.44 -9.78 -21.43
CA HIS A 864 10.52 -9.95 -22.38
C HIS A 864 10.08 -9.59 -23.80
N ASN A 865 11.01 -9.09 -24.59
CA ASN A 865 10.75 -8.84 -26.01
C ASN A 865 10.50 -10.17 -26.73
N GLU A 866 9.48 -10.20 -27.58
CA GLU A 866 9.02 -11.45 -28.20
C GLU A 866 8.59 -11.21 -29.64
N THR A 867 8.46 -12.29 -30.40
CA THR A 867 7.90 -12.24 -31.74
C THR A 867 6.54 -12.92 -31.77
N LEU A 868 5.51 -12.18 -32.15
CA LEU A 868 4.19 -12.72 -32.49
C LEU A 868 4.16 -13.10 -33.98
N ARG A 869 3.78 -14.34 -34.28
CA ARG A 869 3.80 -14.90 -35.65
C ARG A 869 2.40 -15.33 -36.06
N PHE A 870 1.80 -14.58 -36.96
CA PHE A 870 0.67 -15.03 -37.77
C PHE A 870 1.18 -15.82 -38.99
N PRO A 871 0.34 -16.64 -39.64
CA PRO A 871 0.74 -17.39 -40.83
C PRO A 871 1.35 -16.56 -41.96
N LYS A 872 0.88 -15.31 -42.14
CA LYS A 872 1.36 -14.40 -43.20
C LYS A 872 2.10 -13.16 -42.68
N LEU A 873 2.04 -12.86 -41.38
CA LEU A 873 2.55 -11.61 -40.80
C LEU A 873 3.31 -11.86 -39.50
N GLN A 874 4.20 -10.94 -39.15
CA GLN A 874 5.00 -11.00 -37.94
C GLN A 874 5.01 -9.65 -37.24
N TYR A 875 4.87 -9.66 -35.92
CA TYR A 875 4.98 -8.48 -35.07
C TYR A 875 6.13 -8.66 -34.08
N GLN A 876 6.78 -7.54 -33.76
CA GLN A 876 7.73 -7.47 -32.67
C GLN A 876 7.00 -6.94 -31.44
N ILE A 877 6.96 -7.72 -30.36
CA ILE A 877 6.49 -7.30 -29.04
C ILE A 877 7.67 -6.67 -28.32
N LYS A 878 7.52 -5.42 -27.89
CA LYS A 878 8.59 -4.68 -27.20
C LYS A 878 8.16 -4.18 -25.83
N ASN A 879 9.06 -4.33 -24.86
CA ASN A 879 8.97 -3.91 -23.46
C ASN A 879 7.62 -4.24 -22.81
N PRO A 880 7.16 -5.51 -22.88
CA PRO A 880 5.88 -5.85 -22.29
C PRO A 880 5.91 -5.69 -20.77
N TYR A 881 4.82 -5.21 -20.19
CA TYR A 881 4.62 -5.13 -18.74
C TYR A 881 3.15 -5.33 -18.40
N CYS A 882 2.89 -5.74 -17.16
CA CYS A 882 1.53 -5.85 -16.61
C CYS A 882 1.48 -5.08 -15.29
N LEU A 883 0.56 -4.11 -15.19
CA LEU A 883 0.32 -3.33 -13.98
C LEU A 883 -1.01 -3.72 -13.38
N ASP A 884 -1.11 -3.70 -12.06
CA ASP A 884 -2.41 -3.84 -11.40
C ASP A 884 -3.20 -2.54 -11.51
N ASP A 885 -4.52 -2.66 -11.53
CA ASP A 885 -5.42 -1.54 -11.45
C ASP A 885 -5.50 -1.01 -10.01
N PRO A 886 -5.00 0.21 -9.70
CA PRO A 886 -4.98 0.71 -8.33
C PRO A 886 -6.37 1.03 -7.76
N PHE A 887 -7.41 1.10 -8.60
CA PHE A 887 -8.77 1.39 -8.16
C PHE A 887 -9.61 0.14 -7.95
N GLU A 888 -9.23 -1.00 -8.53
CA GLU A 888 -9.97 -2.25 -8.35
C GLU A 888 -9.05 -3.34 -7.81
N LEU A 889 -8.97 -3.39 -6.48
CA LEU A 889 -8.13 -4.32 -5.75
C LEU A 889 -8.53 -5.78 -6.02
N CYS A 890 -7.53 -6.63 -6.19
CA CYS A 890 -7.71 -8.09 -6.26
C CYS A 890 -7.91 -8.63 -4.84
N VAL A 891 -9.18 -8.76 -4.42
CA VAL A 891 -9.57 -9.21 -3.08
C VAL A 891 -10.38 -10.50 -3.13
N GLY A 892 -10.28 -11.29 -2.06
CA GLY A 892 -11.05 -12.53 -1.93
C GLY A 892 -10.94 -13.15 -0.55
N ALA A 893 -11.49 -14.35 -0.39
CA ALA A 893 -11.36 -15.17 0.81
C ALA A 893 -10.89 -16.57 0.45
N VAL A 894 -9.90 -17.07 1.18
CA VAL A 894 -9.30 -18.39 0.99
C VAL A 894 -9.96 -19.37 1.94
N ASP A 895 -10.43 -20.50 1.44
CA ASP A 895 -10.86 -21.63 2.24
C ASP A 895 -9.65 -22.31 2.89
N LEU A 896 -9.59 -22.33 4.22
CA LEU A 896 -8.50 -22.93 4.98
C LEU A 896 -8.46 -24.46 4.88
N LYS A 897 -9.52 -25.13 4.41
CA LYS A 897 -9.51 -26.59 4.21
C LYS A 897 -8.80 -27.00 2.92
N THR A 898 -8.92 -26.18 1.87
CA THR A 898 -8.46 -26.53 0.52
C THR A 898 -7.36 -25.63 -0.01
N GLY A 899 -7.19 -24.44 0.57
CA GLY A 899 -6.34 -23.37 0.07
C GLY A 899 -6.91 -22.63 -1.14
N ARG A 900 -8.07 -23.03 -1.67
CA ARG A 900 -8.70 -22.37 -2.83
C ARG A 900 -9.35 -21.07 -2.40
N LEU A 901 -9.36 -20.08 -3.30
CA LEU A 901 -10.27 -18.96 -3.12
C LEU A 901 -11.72 -19.43 -3.26
N LEU A 902 -12.62 -18.89 -2.43
CA LEU A 902 -14.04 -19.26 -2.39
C LEU A 902 -14.80 -18.89 -3.68
N HIS A 903 -14.18 -18.12 -4.56
CA HIS A 903 -14.72 -17.70 -5.85
C HIS A 903 -13.62 -17.71 -6.92
N GLU A 904 -13.99 -17.62 -8.20
CA GLU A 904 -13.01 -17.28 -9.24
C GLU A 904 -12.50 -15.86 -8.99
N MET A 905 -11.22 -15.75 -8.69
CA MET A 905 -10.52 -14.50 -8.42
C MET A 905 -10.65 -13.59 -9.64
N LEU A 906 -10.94 -12.32 -9.38
CA LEU A 906 -10.93 -11.28 -10.38
C LEU A 906 -9.66 -10.45 -10.18
N HIS A 907 -8.78 -10.47 -11.17
CA HIS A 907 -7.57 -9.65 -11.20
C HIS A 907 -7.71 -8.64 -12.33
N ARG A 908 -7.70 -7.34 -12.00
CA ARG A 908 -7.70 -6.28 -13.01
C ARG A 908 -6.33 -5.71 -13.21
N GLY A 909 -6.00 -5.44 -14.46
CA GLY A 909 -4.73 -4.79 -14.77
C GLY A 909 -4.61 -4.24 -16.18
N LEU A 910 -3.54 -3.49 -16.35
CA LEU A 910 -3.18 -2.76 -17.55
C LEU A 910 -1.97 -3.43 -18.18
N VAL A 911 -2.13 -3.91 -19.41
CA VAL A 911 -1.02 -4.46 -20.18
C VAL A 911 -0.41 -3.36 -21.03
N GLY A 912 0.89 -3.16 -20.86
CA GLY A 912 1.68 -2.32 -21.74
C GLY A 912 2.47 -3.15 -22.73
N GLN A 913 2.27 -2.89 -24.02
CA GLN A 913 3.15 -3.33 -25.10
C GLN A 913 2.90 -2.47 -26.33
N ASN A 914 3.87 -2.42 -27.24
CA ASN A 914 3.77 -1.60 -28.45
C ASN A 914 2.56 -1.92 -29.35
N ILE A 915 2.14 -3.19 -29.47
CA ILE A 915 0.96 -3.56 -30.28
C ILE A 915 -0.33 -2.97 -29.67
N PHE A 916 -0.49 -3.03 -28.34
CA PHE A 916 -1.67 -2.49 -27.67
C PHE A 916 -1.70 -0.97 -27.64
N MET A 917 -0.54 -0.33 -27.48
CA MET A 917 -0.46 1.12 -27.60
C MET A 917 -0.85 1.58 -29.01
N ALA A 918 -0.37 0.89 -30.05
CA ALA A 918 -0.77 1.15 -31.42
C ALA A 918 -2.27 0.91 -31.67
N LEU A 919 -2.87 -0.11 -31.05
CA LEU A 919 -4.30 -0.38 -31.16
C LEU A 919 -5.14 0.80 -30.64
N LEU A 920 -4.74 1.42 -29.52
CA LEU A 920 -5.43 2.59 -28.95
C LEU A 920 -5.36 3.81 -29.87
N GLU A 921 -4.34 3.90 -30.73
CA GLU A 921 -4.16 4.98 -31.70
C GLU A 921 -4.89 4.72 -33.02
N VAL A 922 -4.78 3.51 -33.56
CA VAL A 922 -5.33 3.11 -34.86
C VAL A 922 -6.83 2.89 -34.81
N GLU A 923 -7.35 2.42 -33.67
CA GLU A 923 -8.78 2.18 -33.44
C GLU A 923 -9.26 2.96 -32.21
N PRO A 924 -9.67 4.24 -32.37
CA PRO A 924 -10.12 5.08 -31.26
C PRO A 924 -11.39 4.57 -30.55
N ARG A 925 -12.13 3.62 -31.15
CA ARG A 925 -13.28 2.97 -30.52
C ARG A 925 -12.89 1.86 -29.55
N THR A 926 -11.60 1.51 -29.46
CA THR A 926 -11.09 0.53 -28.49
C THR A 926 -11.35 1.03 -27.07
N PRO A 927 -12.00 0.22 -26.20
CA PRO A 927 -12.19 0.57 -24.80
C PRO A 927 -10.84 0.82 -24.10
N ARG A 928 -10.79 1.84 -23.24
CA ARG A 928 -9.61 2.18 -22.43
C ARG A 928 -9.66 1.60 -21.01
N ALA A 929 -10.48 0.57 -20.80
CA ALA A 929 -10.60 -0.10 -19.51
C ALA A 929 -9.46 -1.10 -19.29
N SER A 930 -9.17 -1.41 -18.03
CA SER A 930 -8.27 -2.50 -17.65
C SER A 930 -8.88 -3.87 -17.98
N PHE A 931 -8.01 -4.84 -18.25
CA PHE A 931 -8.41 -6.23 -18.50
C PHE A 931 -8.96 -6.85 -17.22
N GLU A 932 -10.02 -7.65 -17.36
CA GLU A 932 -10.72 -8.32 -16.25
C GLU A 932 -10.41 -9.82 -16.29
N TRP A 933 -9.22 -10.23 -15.84
CA TRP A 933 -8.87 -11.64 -15.82
C TRP A 933 -9.60 -12.34 -14.69
N ARG A 934 -10.38 -13.36 -15.04
CA ARG A 934 -11.12 -14.18 -14.09
C ARG A 934 -10.60 -15.61 -14.11
N GLY A 935 -10.44 -16.21 -12.94
CA GLY A 935 -10.11 -17.63 -12.87
C GLY A 935 -9.81 -18.16 -11.48
N PRO A 936 -9.55 -19.47 -11.36
CA PRO A 936 -9.24 -20.10 -10.09
C PRO A 936 -7.88 -19.62 -9.53
N ALA A 937 -7.82 -19.50 -8.21
CA ALA A 937 -6.62 -19.21 -7.45
C ALA A 937 -6.50 -20.12 -6.22
N LEU A 938 -5.28 -20.47 -5.84
CA LEU A 938 -4.96 -21.48 -4.82
C LEU A 938 -3.68 -21.12 -4.05
N PHE A 939 -3.71 -21.38 -2.75
CA PHE A 939 -2.55 -21.52 -1.90
C PHE A 939 -2.27 -22.99 -1.62
N GLU A 940 -1.02 -23.42 -1.78
CA GLU A 940 -0.59 -24.77 -1.39
C GLU A 940 0.80 -24.72 -0.76
N ARG A 941 1.18 -25.78 -0.04
CA ARG A 941 2.55 -25.98 0.43
C ARG A 941 3.22 -27.06 -0.40
N ASP A 942 4.49 -26.84 -0.75
CA ASP A 942 5.31 -27.91 -1.30
C ASP A 942 5.69 -28.93 -0.20
N ALA A 943 6.39 -30.00 -0.59
CA ALA A 943 6.84 -31.04 0.34
C ALA A 943 7.79 -30.54 1.44
N ARG A 944 8.29 -29.31 1.37
CA ARG A 944 9.20 -28.69 2.36
C ARG A 944 8.50 -27.62 3.20
N GLY A 945 7.21 -27.40 2.95
CA GLY A 945 6.44 -26.36 3.61
C GLY A 945 6.59 -24.97 3.00
N GLN A 946 7.25 -24.79 1.85
CA GLN A 946 7.24 -23.49 1.15
C GLN A 946 5.82 -23.19 0.66
N LEU A 947 5.30 -22.01 1.02
CA LEU A 947 3.98 -21.57 0.60
C LEU A 947 4.02 -21.10 -0.86
N ILE A 948 3.07 -21.54 -1.67
CA ILE A 948 2.96 -21.26 -3.10
C ILE A 948 1.59 -20.65 -3.38
N PHE A 949 1.57 -19.55 -4.11
CA PHE A 949 0.37 -18.94 -4.67
C PHE A 949 0.29 -19.20 -6.18
N ARG A 950 -0.88 -19.65 -6.64
CA ARG A 950 -1.15 -19.95 -8.06
C ARG A 950 -2.42 -19.26 -8.51
N PHE A 951 -2.40 -18.67 -9.69
CA PHE A 951 -3.56 -18.05 -10.34
C PHE A 951 -3.57 -18.34 -11.83
N ARG A 952 -4.74 -18.73 -12.36
CA ARG A 952 -4.95 -18.95 -13.79
C ARG A 952 -6.10 -18.09 -14.29
N GLY A 953 -5.81 -16.82 -14.57
CA GLY A 953 -6.77 -15.87 -15.11
C GLY A 953 -6.89 -15.95 -16.63
N ALA A 954 -8.11 -15.76 -17.13
CA ALA A 954 -8.40 -15.56 -18.55
C ALA A 954 -9.54 -14.55 -18.72
N CYS A 955 -9.60 -13.92 -19.89
CA CYS A 955 -10.76 -13.15 -20.34
C CYS A 955 -10.99 -13.40 -21.82
N ARG A 956 -12.21 -13.13 -22.30
CA ARG A 956 -12.57 -13.22 -23.72
C ARG A 956 -13.10 -11.88 -24.16
N LEU A 957 -12.47 -11.29 -25.18
CA LEU A 957 -12.83 -10.01 -25.73
C LEU A 957 -13.31 -10.21 -27.17
N LEU A 958 -14.61 -10.07 -27.38
CA LEU A 958 -15.16 -10.08 -28.74
C LEU A 958 -14.62 -8.86 -29.50
N TYR A 959 -14.10 -9.10 -30.70
CA TYR A 959 -13.54 -8.06 -31.54
C TYR A 959 -14.52 -7.76 -32.68
N PRO A 960 -15.18 -6.59 -32.68
CA PRO A 960 -16.30 -6.35 -33.60
C PRO A 960 -15.85 -6.27 -35.06
N GLU A 961 -16.72 -6.73 -35.96
CA GLU A 961 -16.51 -6.60 -37.40
C GLU A 961 -16.32 -5.12 -37.80
N GLY A 962 -15.34 -4.87 -38.68
CA GLY A 962 -14.98 -3.54 -39.16
C GLY A 962 -14.14 -2.70 -38.19
N TYR A 963 -13.73 -3.25 -37.05
CA TYR A 963 -12.70 -2.62 -36.21
C TYR A 963 -11.31 -2.82 -36.83
N LEU A 964 -10.40 -1.90 -36.54
CA LEU A 964 -9.04 -1.92 -37.08
C LEU A 964 -8.04 -2.55 -36.10
N PHE A 965 -7.35 -3.63 -36.52
CA PHE A 965 -6.19 -4.14 -35.79
C PHE A 965 -4.89 -3.60 -36.40
N PRO A 966 -3.89 -3.16 -35.62
CA PRO A 966 -2.66 -2.57 -36.14
C PRO A 966 -1.94 -3.48 -37.14
N ALA A 967 -1.45 -2.90 -38.23
CA ALA A 967 -0.49 -3.54 -39.13
C ALA A 967 0.90 -3.62 -38.46
N PRO A 968 1.84 -4.43 -38.99
CA PRO A 968 3.19 -4.54 -38.40
C PRO A 968 4.01 -3.25 -38.31
N ASP A 969 3.62 -2.21 -39.06
CA ASP A 969 4.21 -0.86 -38.96
C ASP A 969 3.72 -0.05 -37.76
N LEU A 970 2.73 -0.57 -37.02
CA LEU A 970 2.10 0.00 -35.83
C LEU A 970 1.42 1.36 -36.06
N LYS A 971 1.17 1.72 -37.33
CA LYS A 971 0.59 3.02 -37.70
C LYS A 971 -0.69 2.89 -38.52
N ASN A 972 -0.77 1.85 -39.34
CA ASN A 972 -1.95 1.53 -40.13
C ASN A 972 -2.72 0.38 -39.48
N GLY A 973 -3.94 0.09 -39.94
CA GLY A 973 -4.75 -1.02 -39.42
C GLY A 973 -5.47 -1.81 -40.51
N PHE A 974 -5.72 -3.09 -40.24
CA PHE A 974 -6.53 -3.99 -41.07
C PHE A 974 -7.94 -4.09 -40.51
N ALA A 975 -8.94 -4.03 -41.38
CA ALA A 975 -10.33 -4.25 -40.99
C ALA A 975 -10.55 -5.72 -40.64
N ILE A 976 -11.12 -5.96 -39.45
CA ILE A 976 -11.37 -7.30 -38.93
C ILE A 976 -12.76 -7.78 -39.34
N GLY A 977 -12.86 -9.04 -39.77
CA GLY A 977 -14.09 -9.72 -40.14
C GLY A 977 -14.91 -10.21 -38.94
N PRO A 978 -16.11 -10.78 -39.19
CA PRO A 978 -16.99 -11.30 -38.15
C PRO A 978 -16.35 -12.48 -37.39
N ASP A 979 -16.94 -12.86 -36.27
CA ASP A 979 -16.49 -13.97 -35.39
C ASP A 979 -15.05 -13.84 -34.87
N SER A 980 -14.53 -12.62 -34.82
CA SER A 980 -13.18 -12.35 -34.31
C SER A 980 -13.19 -12.16 -32.80
N ALA A 981 -12.16 -12.65 -32.12
CA ALA A 981 -11.97 -12.49 -30.69
C ALA A 981 -10.49 -12.43 -30.31
N LEU A 982 -10.24 -11.82 -29.16
CA LEU A 982 -9.01 -11.95 -28.40
C LEU A 982 -9.33 -12.79 -27.17
N ASP A 983 -8.40 -13.67 -26.78
CA ASP A 983 -8.52 -14.52 -25.60
C ASP A 983 -7.29 -14.31 -24.67
N PRO A 984 -7.18 -13.14 -24.01
CA PRO A 984 -6.05 -12.84 -23.16
C PRO A 984 -6.03 -13.70 -21.89
N PHE A 985 -4.83 -14.03 -21.44
CA PHE A 985 -4.60 -14.76 -20.20
C PHE A 985 -3.51 -14.11 -19.34
N TYR A 986 -3.64 -14.30 -18.02
CA TYR A 986 -2.70 -13.82 -17.02
C TYR A 986 -2.52 -14.87 -15.94
N TRP A 987 -1.33 -15.48 -15.90
CA TRP A 987 -1.01 -16.64 -15.09
C TRP A 987 0.13 -16.33 -14.14
N ILE A 988 0.01 -16.79 -12.90
CA ILE A 988 0.98 -16.55 -11.82
C ILE A 988 1.23 -17.87 -11.09
N GLN A 989 2.50 -18.21 -10.90
CA GLN A 989 2.95 -19.18 -9.89
C GLN A 989 4.09 -18.52 -9.13
N ALA A 990 3.87 -18.22 -7.85
CA ALA A 990 4.81 -17.50 -7.00
C ALA A 990 5.04 -18.23 -5.68
N MET A 991 6.26 -18.16 -5.17
CA MET A 991 6.70 -18.89 -3.99
C MET A 991 7.13 -17.92 -2.90
N HIS A 992 6.70 -18.18 -1.68
CA HIS A 992 7.16 -17.45 -0.52
C HIS A 992 8.61 -17.81 -0.23
N HIS A 993 9.46 -16.81 -0.06
CA HIS A 993 10.86 -16.96 0.30
C HIS A 993 11.02 -17.57 1.71
N THR A 994 12.12 -18.31 1.97
CA THR A 994 12.48 -18.79 3.32
C THR A 994 13.89 -18.33 3.69
N ASP A 995 14.07 -17.89 4.94
CA ASP A 995 15.26 -17.18 5.42
C ASP A 995 16.49 -18.07 5.74
N GLU A 996 16.79 -19.08 4.92
CA GLU A 996 18.03 -19.84 5.11
C GLU A 996 19.23 -19.02 4.62
N THR A 997 20.25 -18.83 5.47
CA THR A 997 21.29 -17.81 5.28
C THR A 997 22.71 -18.34 5.01
N ASP A 998 22.94 -19.66 5.05
CA ASP A 998 24.28 -20.25 4.88
C ASP A 998 24.42 -21.11 3.61
N PHE A 999 24.23 -20.48 2.44
CA PHE A 999 24.53 -21.12 1.16
C PHE A 999 24.89 -20.10 0.06
N VAL A 1000 25.40 -20.62 -1.05
CA VAL A 1000 25.74 -19.81 -2.24
C VAL A 1000 25.25 -20.52 -3.49
N LYS A 1001 24.40 -19.85 -4.27
CA LYS A 1001 23.96 -20.36 -5.57
C LYS A 1001 24.92 -19.89 -6.65
N LYS A 1002 25.52 -20.84 -7.36
CA LYS A 1002 26.42 -20.57 -8.49
C LYS A 1002 26.00 -21.33 -9.74
N GLY A 1003 26.34 -20.78 -10.90
CA GLY A 1003 26.07 -21.40 -12.18
C GLY A 1003 26.45 -20.50 -13.35
N GLY A 1004 26.15 -20.96 -14.56
CA GLY A 1004 26.39 -20.22 -15.78
C GLY A 1004 26.10 -21.06 -17.00
N ARG A 1005 25.96 -20.41 -18.15
CA ARG A 1005 25.82 -21.04 -19.46
C ARG A 1005 26.50 -20.18 -20.52
N GLU A 1006 26.99 -20.85 -21.56
CA GLU A 1006 27.62 -20.21 -22.71
C GLU A 1006 26.78 -20.44 -23.97
N ASN A 1007 26.81 -19.46 -24.89
CA ASN A 1007 26.17 -19.52 -26.21
C ASN A 1007 24.69 -19.96 -26.19
N VAL A 1008 23.91 -19.41 -25.27
CA VAL A 1008 22.46 -19.67 -25.15
C VAL A 1008 21.72 -18.83 -26.18
N ASP A 1009 20.80 -19.43 -26.93
CA ASP A 1009 19.88 -18.71 -27.79
C ASP A 1009 18.65 -18.26 -26.99
N ALA A 1010 18.33 -16.97 -27.08
CA ALA A 1010 17.17 -16.35 -26.45
C ALA A 1010 15.90 -16.51 -27.32
N SER A 1011 14.73 -16.39 -26.70
CA SER A 1011 13.43 -16.51 -27.40
C SER A 1011 13.24 -15.49 -28.52
N ASN A 1012 13.85 -14.31 -28.39
CA ASN A 1012 13.83 -13.23 -29.37
C ASN A 1012 14.90 -13.38 -30.48
N GLY A 1013 15.71 -14.44 -30.44
CA GLY A 1013 16.75 -14.75 -31.42
C GLY A 1013 18.12 -14.17 -31.12
N GLU A 1014 18.31 -13.46 -30.01
CA GLU A 1014 19.63 -13.02 -29.54
C GLU A 1014 20.45 -14.18 -28.96
N ARG A 1015 21.77 -14.05 -28.93
CA ARG A 1015 22.68 -15.05 -28.33
C ARG A 1015 23.42 -14.44 -27.14
N PHE A 1016 23.51 -15.17 -26.03
CA PHE A 1016 24.11 -14.66 -24.81
C PHE A 1016 24.86 -15.71 -23.98
N SER A 1017 25.60 -15.25 -22.98
CA SER A 1017 26.29 -16.07 -21.99
C SER A 1017 26.25 -15.39 -20.63
N PHE A 1018 26.29 -16.16 -19.56
CA PHE A 1018 26.29 -15.60 -18.22
C PHE A 1018 26.93 -16.55 -17.21
N LYS A 1019 27.42 -15.98 -16.11
CA LYS A 1019 27.85 -16.72 -14.91
C LYS A 1019 27.50 -15.93 -13.67
N TYR A 1020 27.25 -16.64 -12.57
CA TYR A 1020 26.83 -16.03 -11.31
C TYR A 1020 27.33 -16.82 -10.10
N GLU A 1021 27.53 -16.10 -9.00
CA GLU A 1021 27.73 -16.60 -7.65
C GLU A 1021 27.00 -15.66 -6.70
N ILE A 1022 25.83 -16.06 -6.21
CA ILE A 1022 24.96 -15.23 -5.37
C ILE A 1022 24.84 -15.88 -3.98
N PRO A 1023 25.33 -15.22 -2.92
CA PRO A 1023 25.22 -15.71 -1.56
C PRO A 1023 23.84 -15.45 -0.96
N GLY A 1024 23.37 -16.38 -0.12
CA GLY A 1024 22.25 -16.14 0.80
C GLY A 1024 22.66 -15.42 2.08
N GLN A 1025 23.95 -15.46 2.41
CA GLN A 1025 24.52 -14.79 3.58
C GLN A 1025 24.57 -13.28 3.39
N LEU A 1026 23.98 -12.53 4.33
CA LEU A 1026 24.06 -11.07 4.38
C LEU A 1026 25.52 -10.60 4.53
N GLY A 1027 25.84 -9.48 3.88
CA GLY A 1027 27.17 -8.87 3.86
C GLY A 1027 28.20 -9.54 2.95
N ARG A 1028 27.91 -10.72 2.39
CA ARG A 1028 28.79 -11.36 1.41
C ARG A 1028 28.50 -10.79 0.00
N PRO A 1029 29.51 -10.33 -0.75
CA PRO A 1029 29.29 -9.78 -2.08
C PRO A 1029 28.87 -10.85 -3.08
N GLY A 1030 27.95 -10.51 -3.97
CA GLY A 1030 27.53 -11.34 -5.10
C GLY A 1030 28.33 -11.05 -6.37
N MET A 1031 28.44 -12.05 -7.25
CA MET A 1031 29.03 -11.90 -8.59
C MET A 1031 27.99 -12.24 -9.66
N PHE A 1032 27.88 -11.38 -10.67
CA PHE A 1032 27.16 -11.68 -11.90
C PHE A 1032 27.87 -11.05 -13.09
N GLU A 1033 28.08 -11.85 -14.12
CA GLU A 1033 28.59 -11.39 -15.41
C GLU A 1033 27.68 -11.92 -16.52
N TYR A 1034 27.39 -11.05 -17.48
CA TYR A 1034 26.52 -11.35 -18.61
C TYR A 1034 27.09 -10.76 -19.88
N GLU A 1035 27.08 -11.53 -20.96
CA GLU A 1035 27.55 -11.11 -22.28
C GLU A 1035 26.45 -11.36 -23.30
N ASN A 1036 26.06 -10.31 -24.02
CA ASN A 1036 25.18 -10.40 -25.17
C ASN A 1036 26.04 -10.40 -26.44
N HIS A 1037 26.16 -11.57 -27.07
CA HIS A 1037 26.97 -11.77 -28.29
C HIS A 1037 26.35 -11.11 -29.52
N THR A 1038 25.03 -10.90 -29.52
CA THR A 1038 24.33 -10.22 -30.62
C THR A 1038 24.55 -8.70 -30.55
N LEU A 1039 24.58 -8.13 -29.35
CA LEU A 1039 24.85 -6.71 -29.13
C LEU A 1039 26.34 -6.38 -28.98
N GLU A 1040 27.21 -7.40 -28.93
CA GLU A 1040 28.65 -7.28 -28.68
C GLU A 1040 28.95 -6.49 -27.39
N ALA A 1041 28.24 -6.81 -26.31
CA ALA A 1041 28.26 -6.05 -25.08
C ALA A 1041 28.25 -6.92 -23.83
N ARG A 1042 28.84 -6.42 -22.74
CA ARG A 1042 29.01 -7.12 -21.47
C ARG A 1042 28.54 -6.29 -20.29
N TYR A 1043 27.87 -6.95 -19.36
CA TYR A 1043 27.52 -6.46 -18.03
C TYR A 1043 28.38 -7.11 -16.95
N VAL A 1044 28.85 -6.30 -16.00
CA VAL A 1044 29.54 -6.77 -14.78
C VAL A 1044 28.91 -6.12 -13.56
N MET A 1045 28.37 -6.95 -12.65
CA MET A 1045 27.77 -6.48 -11.40
C MET A 1045 28.84 -6.03 -10.39
N HIS A 1046 28.56 -4.95 -9.69
CA HIS A 1046 29.37 -4.34 -8.64
C HIS A 1046 28.80 -4.58 -7.25
N ARG A 1047 27.48 -4.44 -7.09
CA ARG A 1047 26.78 -4.60 -5.81
C ARG A 1047 25.45 -5.29 -6.00
N LEU A 1048 25.12 -6.19 -5.08
CA LEU A 1048 23.81 -6.83 -4.99
C LEU A 1048 22.80 -5.87 -4.33
N ASN A 1049 21.62 -5.72 -4.92
CA ASN A 1049 20.56 -4.86 -4.39
C ASN A 1049 19.48 -5.64 -3.66
N TRP A 1050 19.07 -6.77 -4.22
CA TRP A 1050 18.02 -7.62 -3.65
C TRP A 1050 18.22 -9.04 -4.14
N VAL A 1051 17.82 -10.00 -3.32
CA VAL A 1051 17.90 -11.43 -3.66
C VAL A 1051 16.71 -12.18 -3.09
N SER A 1052 16.31 -13.23 -3.79
CA SER A 1052 15.33 -14.22 -3.36
C SER A 1052 15.76 -15.60 -3.81
N PHE A 1053 15.57 -16.57 -2.93
CA PHE A 1053 15.78 -17.97 -3.26
C PHE A 1053 14.47 -18.73 -3.05
N ILE A 1054 14.08 -19.49 -4.07
CA ILE A 1054 12.84 -20.26 -4.08
C ILE A 1054 13.10 -21.66 -4.65
N ASN A 1055 12.20 -22.57 -4.34
CA ASN A 1055 12.17 -23.88 -4.95
C ASN A 1055 11.03 -23.93 -5.97
N SER A 1056 11.29 -24.51 -7.14
CA SER A 1056 10.21 -24.83 -8.06
C SER A 1056 9.19 -25.76 -7.39
N ARG A 1057 7.92 -25.70 -7.79
CA ARG A 1057 6.82 -26.44 -7.15
C ARG A 1057 7.09 -27.94 -6.98
N THR A 1058 7.78 -28.54 -7.94
CA THR A 1058 8.12 -29.97 -8.00
C THR A 1058 9.57 -30.25 -7.59
N SER A 1059 10.23 -29.29 -6.93
CA SER A 1059 11.64 -29.39 -6.59
C SER A 1059 11.92 -30.51 -5.60
N ASN A 1060 12.95 -31.31 -5.89
CA ASN A 1060 13.45 -32.38 -5.01
C ASN A 1060 14.84 -32.07 -4.43
N VAL A 1061 15.25 -30.80 -4.45
CA VAL A 1061 16.46 -30.32 -3.77
C VAL A 1061 16.33 -30.54 -2.25
N LYS A 1062 17.46 -30.65 -1.53
CA LYS A 1062 17.43 -30.83 -0.07
C LYS A 1062 17.07 -29.50 0.63
N PRO A 1063 16.47 -29.53 1.84
CA PRO A 1063 16.41 -28.34 2.72
C PRO A 1063 17.80 -27.69 2.87
N GLY A 1064 17.89 -26.38 3.06
CA GLY A 1064 19.17 -25.65 2.98
C GLY A 1064 19.59 -25.26 1.56
N ASN A 1065 18.80 -25.58 0.53
CA ASN A 1065 19.19 -25.40 -0.87
C ASN A 1065 17.99 -25.13 -1.77
N TYR A 1066 18.27 -24.45 -2.89
CA TYR A 1066 17.28 -23.86 -3.77
C TYR A 1066 17.63 -24.13 -5.22
N ASP A 1067 16.64 -24.45 -6.05
CA ASP A 1067 16.86 -24.61 -7.49
C ASP A 1067 16.78 -23.29 -8.26
N THR A 1068 16.20 -22.25 -7.67
CA THR A 1068 15.94 -20.97 -8.34
C THR A 1068 16.44 -19.80 -7.50
N VAL A 1069 17.15 -18.88 -8.16
CA VAL A 1069 17.57 -17.60 -7.58
C VAL A 1069 17.06 -16.46 -8.43
N SER A 1070 16.51 -15.43 -7.78
CA SER A 1070 16.16 -14.15 -8.39
C SER A 1070 16.94 -13.05 -7.69
N PHE A 1071 17.51 -12.11 -8.43
CA PHE A 1071 18.25 -11.02 -7.84
C PHE A 1071 18.26 -9.77 -8.72
N THR A 1072 18.53 -8.63 -8.08
CA THR A 1072 18.88 -7.39 -8.76
C THR A 1072 20.22 -6.88 -8.25
N GLY A 1073 20.94 -6.13 -9.09
CA GLY A 1073 22.21 -5.52 -8.69
C GLY A 1073 22.69 -4.46 -9.66
N TYR A 1074 23.45 -3.50 -9.15
CA TYR A 1074 24.08 -2.43 -9.93
C TYR A 1074 25.40 -2.89 -10.54
N GLY A 1075 25.73 -2.38 -11.71
CA GLY A 1075 26.91 -2.78 -12.48
C GLY A 1075 27.20 -1.86 -13.65
N THR A 1076 28.18 -2.24 -14.45
CA THR A 1076 28.61 -1.49 -15.64
C THR A 1076 28.26 -2.23 -16.91
N TRP A 1077 27.90 -1.47 -17.95
CA TRP A 1077 27.66 -1.98 -19.30
C TRP A 1077 28.77 -1.50 -20.24
N SER A 1078 29.39 -2.41 -20.99
CA SER A 1078 30.62 -2.13 -21.73
C SER A 1078 30.49 -1.12 -22.88
N LEU A 1079 29.26 -0.83 -23.33
CA LEU A 1079 28.99 0.14 -24.39
C LEU A 1079 28.71 1.55 -23.84
N ASP A 1080 28.58 1.73 -22.53
CA ASP A 1080 28.38 3.05 -21.96
C ASP A 1080 29.67 3.87 -22.06
N THR A 1081 29.56 5.08 -22.62
CA THR A 1081 30.68 6.02 -22.76
C THR A 1081 30.90 6.87 -21.51
N GLU A 1082 29.90 6.90 -20.62
CA GLU A 1082 29.88 7.62 -19.35
C GLU A 1082 29.79 6.60 -18.20
N PRO A 1083 30.27 6.92 -16.98
CA PRO A 1083 30.23 6.02 -15.82
C PRO A 1083 28.81 5.90 -15.23
N ILE A 1084 27.89 5.36 -16.03
CA ILE A 1084 26.49 5.13 -15.67
C ILE A 1084 26.40 3.76 -14.99
N SER A 1085 25.79 3.73 -13.81
CA SER A 1085 25.43 2.46 -13.17
C SER A 1085 24.14 1.92 -13.78
N ARG A 1086 24.21 0.70 -14.30
CA ARG A 1086 23.10 -0.02 -14.92
C ARG A 1086 22.58 -1.08 -13.96
N LEU A 1087 21.29 -1.35 -14.02
CA LEU A 1087 20.63 -2.29 -13.12
C LEU A 1087 20.30 -3.59 -13.84
N ALA A 1088 20.79 -4.71 -13.35
CA ALA A 1088 20.39 -6.03 -13.83
C ALA A 1088 19.27 -6.59 -12.97
N THR A 1089 18.25 -7.17 -13.62
CA THR A 1089 17.25 -8.05 -13.02
C THR A 1089 17.42 -9.43 -13.61
N VAL A 1090 17.66 -10.42 -12.76
CA VAL A 1090 18.01 -11.78 -13.19
C VAL A 1090 17.20 -12.81 -12.42
N GLN A 1091 16.71 -13.82 -13.13
CA GLN A 1091 16.24 -15.07 -12.53
C GLN A 1091 16.89 -16.26 -13.23
N VAL A 1092 17.39 -17.20 -12.44
CA VAL A 1092 17.94 -18.46 -12.95
C VAL A 1092 17.30 -19.62 -12.20
N SER A 1093 16.51 -20.43 -12.91
CA SER A 1093 16.03 -21.72 -12.44
C SER A 1093 16.86 -22.86 -13.02
N THR A 1094 17.38 -23.68 -12.11
CA THR A 1094 18.09 -24.92 -12.42
C THR A 1094 17.23 -26.15 -12.22
N SER A 1095 15.91 -25.98 -12.06
CA SER A 1095 14.95 -27.08 -12.02
C SER A 1095 15.06 -27.92 -13.29
N LYS A 1096 14.91 -29.24 -13.16
CA LYS A 1096 14.91 -30.16 -14.31
C LYS A 1096 13.62 -30.06 -15.11
N GLU A 1097 12.51 -29.79 -14.44
CA GLU A 1097 11.18 -29.75 -15.05
C GLU A 1097 10.87 -28.37 -15.63
N SER A 1098 11.40 -27.31 -15.02
CA SER A 1098 11.16 -25.93 -15.45
C SER A 1098 12.46 -25.09 -15.49
N PRO A 1099 13.47 -25.51 -16.27
CA PRO A 1099 14.72 -24.76 -16.41
C PRO A 1099 14.44 -23.42 -17.11
N TYR A 1100 14.93 -22.34 -16.53
CA TYR A 1100 14.65 -21.00 -17.05
C TYR A 1100 15.75 -20.00 -16.73
N VAL A 1101 15.98 -19.07 -17.64
CA VAL A 1101 16.83 -17.91 -17.45
C VAL A 1101 16.09 -16.68 -17.94
N SER A 1102 16.12 -15.61 -17.16
CA SER A 1102 15.64 -14.27 -17.48
C SER A 1102 16.73 -13.27 -17.10
N ILE A 1103 17.10 -12.39 -18.03
CA ILE A 1103 18.07 -11.31 -17.81
C ILE A 1103 17.53 -10.04 -18.48
N LEU A 1104 17.26 -9.02 -17.66
CA LEU A 1104 16.86 -7.69 -18.08
C LEU A 1104 17.91 -6.68 -17.59
N ILE A 1105 18.49 -5.89 -18.49
CA ILE A 1105 19.34 -4.74 -18.13
C ILE A 1105 18.51 -3.47 -18.31
N ASP A 1106 18.41 -2.67 -17.25
CA ASP A 1106 17.54 -1.50 -17.09
C ASP A 1106 16.10 -1.82 -17.51
N SER A 1107 15.45 -2.77 -16.85
CA SER A 1107 14.08 -3.20 -17.16
C SER A 1107 13.86 -3.70 -18.60
N GLY A 1108 14.93 -4.09 -19.30
CA GLY A 1108 14.88 -4.58 -20.67
C GLY A 1108 15.12 -3.52 -21.74
N TYR A 1109 15.36 -2.25 -21.38
CA TYR A 1109 15.64 -1.19 -22.34
C TYR A 1109 17.06 -1.26 -22.94
N VAL A 1110 18.03 -1.83 -22.22
CA VAL A 1110 19.41 -1.98 -22.68
C VAL A 1110 19.67 -3.37 -23.26
N SER A 1111 19.24 -4.42 -22.54
CA SER A 1111 19.30 -5.80 -23.01
C SER A 1111 18.15 -6.60 -22.40
N ASN A 1112 17.56 -7.51 -23.18
CA ASN A 1112 16.36 -8.25 -22.79
C ASN A 1112 16.43 -9.66 -23.38
N VAL A 1113 16.76 -10.67 -22.57
CA VAL A 1113 16.87 -12.06 -23.02
C VAL A 1113 16.25 -13.03 -22.02
N ASN A 1114 15.66 -14.11 -22.55
CA ASN A 1114 15.21 -15.23 -21.74
C ASN A 1114 15.33 -16.56 -22.49
N THR A 1115 15.04 -17.66 -21.79
CA THR A 1115 14.87 -19.00 -22.39
C THR A 1115 13.41 -19.45 -22.34
N LYS A 1116 12.48 -18.65 -22.89
CA LYS A 1116 11.05 -18.96 -22.93
C LYS A 1116 10.78 -20.37 -23.49
N PRO A 1117 9.95 -21.20 -22.81
CA PRO A 1117 9.53 -22.50 -23.33
C PRO A 1117 8.82 -22.40 -24.68
N ALA A 1118 8.81 -23.47 -25.46
CA ALA A 1118 8.22 -23.45 -26.80
C ALA A 1118 6.69 -23.60 -26.78
N THR A 1119 6.14 -24.43 -25.90
CA THR A 1119 4.71 -24.79 -25.87
C THR A 1119 3.95 -24.02 -24.78
N LEU A 1120 2.65 -23.78 -25.00
CA LEU A 1120 1.81 -23.10 -24.02
C LEU A 1120 1.56 -23.95 -22.76
N ASP A 1121 1.39 -25.25 -22.92
CA ASP A 1121 1.08 -26.15 -21.81
C ASP A 1121 2.24 -26.28 -20.79
N ASP A 1122 3.50 -26.14 -21.23
CA ASP A 1122 4.66 -26.24 -20.34
C ASP A 1122 4.71 -25.13 -19.28
N VAL A 1123 3.96 -24.04 -19.46
CA VAL A 1123 4.04 -22.84 -18.59
C VAL A 1123 2.81 -22.67 -17.71
N LEU A 1124 1.90 -23.64 -17.72
CA LEU A 1124 0.72 -23.58 -16.87
C LEU A 1124 1.11 -23.46 -15.39
N PRO A 1125 0.45 -22.58 -14.63
CA PRO A 1125 0.77 -22.31 -13.24
C PRO A 1125 0.34 -23.44 -12.31
#